data_AF-A0A2V8NBT6-F1
#
_entry.id   AF-A0A2V8NBT6-F1
#
_cell.length_a   1.000
_cell.length_b   1.000
_cell.length_c   1.000
_cell.angle_alpha   90.00
_cell.angle_beta   90.00
_cell.angle_gamma   90.00
#
_symmetry.space_group_name_H-M   'P 1'
#
loop_
_entity.id
_entity.type
_entity.pdbx_description
1 polymer ?
#
loop_
_entity_poly.entity_id
_entity_poly.type
_entity_poly.pdbx_seq_one_letter_code
_entity_poly.pdbx_strand_id
1 'polypeptide(L)'
;MIRPKHLKVCPQCLSESAHIRRIWEFALVTACPIHKCLLLDKCPNCGKRITWARSQVAVCSCRYDWRKYNSNTITASELQVTQQIYLLCGLCVENANTERGSTDQTNPLYRTGLQYFVAALVFVASQLDGKAYKKGERLIDTTGKNFARNKQNTEIHVLLCKAWSVFNNWPDNYFQFLEWRRLHIPSGRSESGLSRDFVQYKSALYYQLASEQLDFMRAAFEEYLVTRWDGGSVAHMRRISQGLRIRSRYVSRKEAKKLLCIAFEGVDRLIAKGKLKAIVRANRSHRAILIDRSSVESFKYELENSLNLKQVKKSLGVTKQRVFEMIECGLLNPLEEQVMDGRSDRTFSVTEVKCLLATLRGKLLKIAPVLVGRSISFPKALKKLVPVNIGIGRFIQLILEGTILPVRSNTKLGLASLLFSDLQIENYIMELERIQIGETFSAPEVAKRLGIGVSNTYFLIRKGLLQIHRQSVNGYCGLRINKSTIDLFNSTYVFPAKVAQQLGTSSSRLTNLLIMHDIKPVSGSKVDGGMQYIFRRAEIEKIDLKAIWQASKHEHISRLNERKLIGLQQAASLLGTDQRDVLDLIERGILKPHRHLPRSRHKNDGPFVSMFTIEKHKDRTVDYSGLVSSTVAAKMLGVTVPTLHNTYIPKKLLQIALDGGKPSICYFWLYDVKALIEARENLKQNCISTVEAASLCNVSRESIHDWLAVGLLQPITGTIAETFAHNLYLRDDVEQLYAEREAFKAKRISEGGSSRFGSPCGPKRQPVREKVAPRLEQLFKQWNAKPQGQPVSGQKLLRQLVQEGYHVGINTIYVCLHELRQQAHIH
;
A
#
# COMPACT_ATOMS: atom_id res chain seq x y z
N MET A 1 -26.21 -3.06 -70.23
CA MET A 1 -27.59 -2.59 -70.52
C MET A 1 -28.58 -3.70 -70.19
N ILE A 2 -29.54 -3.41 -69.32
CA ILE A 2 -30.57 -4.34 -68.86
C ILE A 2 -31.79 -4.19 -69.79
N ARG A 3 -31.76 -4.84 -70.95
CA ARG A 3 -32.94 -4.90 -71.83
C ARG A 3 -33.85 -6.04 -71.36
N PRO A 4 -35.11 -5.77 -70.95
CA PRO A 4 -36.07 -6.82 -70.74
C PRO A 4 -36.35 -7.48 -72.09
N LYS A 5 -36.58 -8.80 -72.09
CA LYS A 5 -36.96 -9.55 -73.30
C LYS A 5 -38.32 -9.13 -73.86
N HIS A 6 -39.11 -8.38 -73.07
CA HIS A 6 -40.49 -8.02 -73.38
C HIS A 6 -40.68 -6.52 -73.23
N LEU A 7 -41.51 -5.96 -74.10
CA LEU A 7 -41.77 -4.53 -74.16
C LEU A 7 -42.73 -4.11 -73.03
N LYS A 8 -42.61 -2.86 -72.63
CA LYS A 8 -43.51 -2.20 -71.68
C LYS A 8 -44.17 -1.00 -72.35
N VAL A 9 -45.45 -0.77 -72.08
CA VAL A 9 -46.20 0.35 -72.67
C VAL A 9 -47.08 1.04 -71.63
N CYS A 10 -47.28 2.34 -71.80
CA CYS A 10 -48.30 3.10 -71.05
C CYS A 10 -49.55 3.25 -71.93
N PRO A 11 -50.73 2.75 -71.51
CA PRO A 11 -51.99 2.95 -72.24
C PRO A 11 -52.30 4.40 -72.57
N GLN A 12 -52.11 5.31 -71.60
CA GLN A 12 -52.43 6.73 -71.77
C GLN A 12 -51.46 7.43 -72.73
N CYS A 13 -50.15 7.16 -72.63
CA CYS A 13 -49.20 7.67 -73.63
C CYS A 13 -49.54 7.19 -75.04
N LEU A 14 -49.99 5.93 -75.20
CA LEU A 14 -50.39 5.39 -76.50
C LEU A 14 -51.66 6.06 -77.04
N SER A 15 -52.56 6.54 -76.17
CA SER A 15 -53.74 7.32 -76.54
C SER A 15 -53.37 8.73 -77.00
N GLU A 16 -52.41 9.37 -76.36
CA GLU A 16 -51.90 10.70 -76.76
C GLU A 16 -51.10 10.64 -78.05
N SER A 17 -50.24 9.63 -78.19
CA SER A 17 -49.40 9.44 -79.36
C SER A 17 -49.01 7.97 -79.51
N ALA A 18 -49.34 7.37 -80.65
CA ALA A 18 -49.14 5.94 -80.89
C ALA A 18 -47.67 5.57 -81.18
N HIS A 19 -46.76 5.94 -80.29
CA HIS A 19 -45.34 5.58 -80.33
C HIS A 19 -44.89 4.96 -79.01
N ILE A 20 -43.79 4.20 -79.04
CA ILE A 20 -43.22 3.52 -77.86
C ILE A 20 -41.92 4.22 -77.48
N ARG A 21 -41.80 4.61 -76.21
CA ARG A 21 -40.59 5.29 -75.72
C ARG A 21 -39.47 4.26 -75.49
N ARG A 22 -38.29 4.52 -76.05
CA ARG A 22 -37.11 3.66 -75.91
C ARG A 22 -36.70 3.41 -74.46
N ILE A 23 -36.90 4.39 -73.56
CA ILE A 23 -36.58 4.25 -72.13
C ILE A 23 -37.39 3.14 -71.42
N TRP A 24 -38.55 2.72 -71.96
CA TRP A 24 -39.31 1.60 -71.43
C TRP A 24 -38.65 0.24 -71.70
N GLU A 25 -37.67 0.17 -72.61
CA GLU A 25 -36.77 -0.97 -72.71
C GLU A 25 -35.75 -1.04 -71.58
N PHE A 26 -35.77 -0.11 -70.62
CA PHE A 26 -34.96 -0.26 -69.43
C PHE A 26 -35.74 -1.02 -68.36
N ALA A 27 -35.22 -2.15 -67.90
CA ALA A 27 -35.98 -3.02 -66.99
C ALA A 27 -36.41 -2.30 -65.70
N LEU A 28 -35.60 -1.36 -65.20
CA LEU A 28 -35.88 -0.60 -63.97
C LEU A 28 -36.96 0.47 -64.14
N VAL A 29 -37.29 0.86 -65.37
CA VAL A 29 -38.37 1.81 -65.67
C VAL A 29 -39.68 1.04 -65.65
N THR A 30 -40.32 1.00 -64.49
CA THR A 30 -41.51 0.16 -64.26
C THR A 30 -42.82 0.94 -64.32
N ALA A 31 -42.75 2.27 -64.17
CA ALA A 31 -43.90 3.16 -64.19
C ALA A 31 -43.77 4.22 -65.29
N CYS A 32 -44.89 4.83 -65.69
CA CYS A 32 -44.89 6.05 -66.47
C CYS A 32 -44.81 7.25 -65.51
N PRO A 33 -43.78 8.13 -65.60
CA PRO A 33 -43.70 9.30 -64.76
C PRO A 33 -44.65 10.42 -65.19
N ILE A 34 -45.17 10.38 -66.43
CA ILE A 34 -46.12 11.36 -66.99
C ILE A 34 -47.53 11.08 -66.46
N HIS A 35 -48.02 9.86 -66.70
CA HIS A 35 -49.38 9.45 -66.31
C HIS A 35 -49.47 8.78 -64.93
N LYS A 36 -48.35 8.69 -64.21
CA LYS A 36 -48.26 8.16 -62.84
C LYS A 36 -48.92 6.78 -62.71
N CYS A 37 -48.67 5.89 -63.67
CA CYS A 37 -49.28 4.57 -63.72
C CYS A 37 -48.25 3.47 -63.98
N LEU A 38 -48.60 2.22 -63.65
CA LEU A 38 -47.72 1.09 -63.95
C LEU A 38 -47.68 0.80 -65.45
N LEU A 39 -46.49 0.54 -65.99
CA LEU A 39 -46.35 0.12 -67.38
C LEU A 39 -46.85 -1.31 -67.56
N LEU A 40 -47.60 -1.53 -68.64
CA LEU A 40 -48.14 -2.80 -69.04
C LEU A 40 -47.07 -3.64 -69.76
N ASP A 41 -46.84 -4.88 -69.32
CA ASP A 41 -45.88 -5.83 -69.93
C ASP A 41 -46.52 -7.13 -70.44
N LYS A 42 -47.82 -7.31 -70.17
CA LYS A 42 -48.69 -8.39 -70.63
C LYS A 42 -49.99 -7.81 -71.15
N CYS A 43 -50.58 -8.41 -72.18
CA CYS A 43 -51.92 -8.04 -72.58
C CYS A 43 -52.93 -8.50 -71.51
N PRO A 44 -53.84 -7.62 -71.04
CA PRO A 44 -54.83 -7.97 -70.02
C PRO A 44 -55.85 -9.00 -70.54
N ASN A 45 -56.10 -9.06 -71.85
CA ASN A 45 -57.05 -10.00 -72.44
C ASN A 45 -56.46 -11.41 -72.60
N CYS A 46 -55.30 -11.56 -73.23
CA CYS A 46 -54.73 -12.88 -73.52
C CYS A 46 -53.64 -13.35 -72.54
N GLY A 47 -53.23 -12.50 -71.59
CA GLY A 47 -52.18 -12.79 -70.61
C GLY A 47 -50.75 -12.94 -71.16
N LYS A 48 -50.59 -12.93 -72.50
CA LYS A 48 -49.29 -13.06 -73.17
C LYS A 48 -48.46 -11.78 -73.02
N ARG A 49 -47.13 -11.96 -72.97
CA ARG A 49 -46.16 -10.85 -72.92
C ARG A 49 -46.24 -9.98 -74.17
N ILE A 50 -46.00 -8.68 -74.01
CA ILE A 50 -45.99 -7.75 -75.14
C ILE A 50 -44.72 -7.94 -75.99
N THR A 51 -44.91 -8.20 -77.28
CA THR A 51 -43.85 -8.41 -78.28
C THR A 51 -43.85 -7.32 -79.36
N TRP A 52 -42.72 -7.15 -80.04
CA TRP A 52 -42.60 -6.26 -81.20
C TRP A 52 -43.35 -6.78 -82.43
N ALA A 53 -43.47 -8.10 -82.59
CA ALA A 53 -44.21 -8.72 -83.68
C ALA A 53 -45.73 -8.54 -83.49
N ARG A 54 -46.31 -7.51 -84.13
CA ARG A 54 -47.74 -7.17 -84.12
C ARG A 54 -48.11 -6.25 -85.28
N SER A 55 -49.39 -6.19 -85.64
CA SER A 55 -49.89 -5.41 -86.77
C SER A 55 -50.00 -3.90 -86.51
N GLN A 56 -50.22 -3.49 -85.25
CA GLN A 56 -50.34 -2.08 -84.87
C GLN A 56 -49.63 -1.80 -83.54
N VAL A 57 -49.17 -0.57 -83.35
CA VAL A 57 -48.37 -0.18 -82.17
C VAL A 57 -49.14 -0.38 -80.86
N ALA A 58 -50.44 -0.11 -80.82
CA ALA A 58 -51.27 -0.15 -79.61
C ALA A 58 -52.10 -1.45 -79.44
N VAL A 59 -52.09 -2.35 -80.42
CA VAL A 59 -52.99 -3.52 -80.48
C VAL A 59 -52.20 -4.82 -80.34
N CYS A 60 -52.67 -5.71 -79.48
CA CYS A 60 -52.09 -7.03 -79.30
C CYS A 60 -52.41 -7.96 -80.49
N SER A 61 -51.64 -9.03 -80.68
CA SER A 61 -51.95 -10.09 -81.65
C SER A 61 -53.31 -10.77 -81.39
N CYS A 62 -53.86 -10.68 -80.16
CA CYS A 62 -55.23 -11.11 -79.85
C CYS A 62 -56.31 -10.06 -80.19
N ARG A 63 -55.96 -8.99 -80.92
CA ARG A 63 -56.82 -7.86 -81.32
C ARG A 63 -57.31 -6.95 -80.19
N TYR A 64 -56.85 -7.15 -78.95
CA TYR A 64 -57.15 -6.23 -77.86
C TYR A 64 -56.33 -4.93 -77.98
N ASP A 65 -57.00 -3.79 -77.88
CA ASP A 65 -56.40 -2.45 -77.90
C ASP A 65 -56.00 -2.02 -76.48
N TRP A 66 -54.69 -1.84 -76.25
CA TRP A 66 -54.17 -1.49 -74.92
C TRP A 66 -54.59 -0.08 -74.45
N ARG A 67 -55.00 0.82 -75.36
CA ARG A 67 -55.50 2.15 -75.00
C ARG A 67 -56.76 2.11 -74.13
N LYS A 68 -57.53 1.01 -74.22
CA LYS A 68 -58.74 0.78 -73.42
C LYS A 68 -58.45 0.30 -72.00
N TYR A 69 -57.20 -0.02 -71.68
CA TYR A 69 -56.82 -0.54 -70.37
C TYR A 69 -56.51 0.61 -69.40
N ASN A 70 -57.13 0.58 -68.22
CA ASN A 70 -56.81 1.50 -67.12
C ASN A 70 -55.72 0.89 -66.25
N SER A 71 -54.49 1.38 -66.41
CA SER A 71 -53.35 0.98 -65.56
C SER A 71 -53.54 1.44 -64.12
N ASN A 72 -53.06 0.64 -63.17
CA ASN A 72 -53.02 1.01 -61.75
C ASN A 72 -52.23 2.30 -61.57
N THR A 73 -52.84 3.25 -60.86
CA THR A 73 -52.20 4.50 -60.43
C THR A 73 -51.12 4.21 -59.40
N ILE A 74 -50.02 4.93 -59.49
CA ILE A 74 -48.84 4.80 -58.64
C ILE A 74 -48.66 6.10 -57.86
N THR A 75 -48.29 5.97 -56.59
CA THR A 75 -48.03 7.10 -55.69
C THR A 75 -46.75 7.85 -56.05
N ALA A 76 -46.61 9.10 -55.59
CA ALA A 76 -45.39 9.88 -55.83
C ALA A 76 -44.12 9.20 -55.29
N SER A 77 -44.20 8.56 -54.11
CA SER A 77 -43.09 7.81 -53.50
C SER A 77 -42.62 6.60 -54.32
N GLU A 78 -43.53 5.96 -55.05
CA GLU A 78 -43.20 4.79 -55.88
C GLU A 78 -42.62 5.18 -57.25
N LEU A 79 -42.80 6.44 -57.68
CA LEU A 79 -42.27 6.97 -58.93
C LEU A 79 -40.78 7.36 -58.84
N GLN A 80 -40.23 7.50 -57.63
CA GLN A 80 -38.89 8.06 -57.38
C GLN A 80 -37.80 7.38 -58.21
N VAL A 81 -37.78 6.04 -58.29
CA VAL A 81 -36.78 5.29 -59.08
C VAL A 81 -36.89 5.62 -60.56
N THR A 82 -38.11 5.65 -61.10
CA THR A 82 -38.34 5.90 -62.53
C THR A 82 -38.02 7.36 -62.88
N GLN A 83 -38.44 8.32 -62.05
CA GLN A 83 -38.13 9.74 -62.23
C GLN A 83 -36.63 9.99 -62.20
N GLN A 84 -35.90 9.38 -61.25
CA GLN A 84 -34.46 9.54 -61.16
C GLN A 84 -33.73 8.96 -62.38
N ILE A 85 -34.19 7.83 -62.93
CA ILE A 85 -33.64 7.29 -64.18
C ILE A 85 -33.89 8.25 -65.35
N TYR A 86 -35.11 8.80 -65.49
CA TYR A 86 -35.42 9.77 -66.53
C TYR A 86 -34.50 10.99 -66.44
N LEU A 87 -34.32 11.54 -65.24
CA LEU A 87 -33.41 12.65 -64.97
C LEU A 87 -31.96 12.31 -65.36
N LEU A 88 -31.44 11.16 -64.92
CA LEU A 88 -30.09 10.70 -65.24
C LEU A 88 -29.89 10.38 -66.73
N CYS A 89 -30.97 10.17 -67.48
CA CYS A 89 -30.97 10.03 -68.93
C CYS A 89 -31.21 11.36 -69.68
N GLY A 90 -31.31 12.49 -68.97
CA GLY A 90 -31.55 13.81 -69.57
C GLY A 90 -32.96 13.99 -70.13
N LEU A 91 -33.95 13.24 -69.66
CA LEU A 91 -35.35 13.35 -70.10
C LEU A 91 -36.15 14.20 -69.11
N CYS A 92 -36.78 15.26 -69.62
CA CYS A 92 -37.65 16.12 -68.82
C CYS A 92 -38.93 15.38 -68.39
N VAL A 93 -39.26 15.48 -67.11
CA VAL A 93 -40.58 15.12 -66.58
C VAL A 93 -41.16 16.41 -66.02
N GLU A 94 -42.26 16.90 -66.59
CA GLU A 94 -42.99 18.03 -66.03
C GLU A 94 -43.35 17.71 -64.57
N ASN A 95 -42.96 18.59 -63.64
CA ASN A 95 -43.09 18.48 -62.18
C ASN A 95 -42.02 17.70 -61.39
N ALA A 96 -40.88 17.29 -61.97
CA ALA A 96 -39.81 16.64 -61.18
C ALA A 96 -38.99 17.59 -60.27
N ASN A 97 -39.10 18.91 -60.44
CA ASN A 97 -38.28 19.90 -59.74
C ASN A 97 -38.97 20.59 -58.56
N THR A 98 -40.28 20.38 -58.34
CA THR A 98 -41.07 21.25 -57.45
C THR A 98 -41.36 20.66 -56.06
N GLU A 99 -41.07 19.38 -55.80
CA GLU A 99 -41.33 18.75 -54.50
C GLU A 99 -40.14 17.90 -54.00
N ARG A 100 -38.90 18.43 -54.04
CA ARG A 100 -37.81 17.83 -53.25
C ARG A 100 -37.99 18.19 -51.79
N GLY A 101 -38.81 17.42 -51.08
CA GLY A 101 -38.95 17.54 -49.64
C GLY A 101 -37.62 17.30 -48.90
N SER A 102 -37.53 17.75 -47.65
CA SER A 102 -36.33 17.62 -46.80
C SER A 102 -35.80 16.18 -46.67
N THR A 103 -36.64 15.16 -46.87
CA THR A 103 -36.26 13.74 -46.86
C THR A 103 -35.36 13.32 -48.03
N ASP A 104 -35.45 13.99 -49.18
CA ASP A 104 -34.69 13.66 -50.39
C ASP A 104 -33.19 13.99 -50.26
N GLN A 105 -32.82 14.87 -49.32
CA GLN A 105 -31.41 15.23 -49.07
C GLN A 105 -30.61 14.10 -48.42
N THR A 106 -31.28 13.10 -47.84
CA THR A 106 -30.63 12.01 -47.11
C THR A 106 -30.28 10.81 -47.97
N ASN A 107 -30.84 10.67 -49.19
CA ASN A 107 -30.59 9.50 -50.03
C ASN A 107 -29.32 9.70 -50.90
N PRO A 108 -28.26 8.91 -50.70
CA PRO A 108 -26.98 9.09 -51.40
C PRO A 108 -27.06 8.79 -52.90
N LEU A 109 -28.06 8.02 -53.36
CA LEU A 109 -28.18 7.62 -54.77
C LEU A 109 -28.46 8.80 -55.71
N TYR A 110 -29.04 9.90 -55.21
CA TYR A 110 -29.25 11.11 -56.01
C TYR A 110 -27.94 11.72 -56.56
N ARG A 111 -26.80 11.47 -55.89
CA ARG A 111 -25.48 11.99 -56.28
C ARG A 111 -24.72 11.05 -57.22
N THR A 112 -25.28 9.89 -57.55
CA THR A 112 -24.60 8.86 -58.34
C THR A 112 -24.97 8.95 -59.81
N GLY A 113 -24.01 8.64 -60.69
CA GLY A 113 -24.28 8.49 -62.12
C GLY A 113 -25.14 7.25 -62.42
N LEU A 114 -25.81 7.25 -63.58
CA LEU A 114 -26.77 6.21 -63.99
C LEU A 114 -26.26 4.78 -63.77
N GLN A 115 -25.02 4.48 -64.16
CA GLN A 115 -24.46 3.14 -64.01
C GLN A 115 -24.39 2.67 -62.55
N TYR A 116 -24.04 3.57 -61.63
CA TYR A 116 -23.84 3.26 -60.21
C TYR A 116 -25.16 3.26 -59.45
N PHE A 117 -26.07 4.19 -59.80
CA PHE A 117 -27.46 4.18 -59.37
C PHE A 117 -28.10 2.82 -59.62
N VAL A 118 -27.98 2.32 -60.86
CA VAL A 118 -28.52 1.03 -61.28
C VAL A 118 -27.85 -0.12 -60.54
N ALA A 119 -26.51 -0.11 -60.46
CA ALA A 119 -25.77 -1.18 -59.82
C ALA A 119 -26.12 -1.31 -58.32
N ALA A 120 -26.23 -0.20 -57.60
CA ALA A 120 -26.60 -0.17 -56.19
C ALA A 120 -28.03 -0.65 -55.95
N LEU A 121 -28.99 -0.20 -56.75
CA LEU A 121 -30.39 -0.62 -56.63
C LEU A 121 -30.59 -2.09 -56.96
N VAL A 122 -30.00 -2.57 -58.05
CA VAL A 122 -30.09 -3.99 -58.42
C VAL A 122 -29.40 -4.85 -57.37
N PHE A 123 -28.26 -4.41 -56.84
CA PHE A 123 -27.54 -5.12 -55.79
C PHE A 123 -28.44 -5.36 -54.57
N VAL A 124 -29.11 -4.33 -54.05
CA VAL A 124 -30.04 -4.47 -52.92
C VAL A 124 -31.27 -5.29 -53.33
N ALA A 125 -31.89 -5.00 -54.48
CA ALA A 125 -33.06 -5.72 -54.97
C ALA A 125 -32.82 -7.23 -55.11
N SER A 126 -31.63 -7.64 -55.55
CA SER A 126 -31.25 -9.06 -55.68
C SER A 126 -31.17 -9.78 -54.33
N GLN A 127 -30.88 -9.07 -53.23
CA GLN A 127 -30.89 -9.63 -51.87
C GLN A 127 -32.32 -9.73 -51.31
N LEU A 128 -33.24 -8.91 -51.79
CA LEU A 128 -34.66 -8.96 -51.41
C LEU A 128 -35.44 -10.01 -52.22
N ASP A 129 -34.96 -10.34 -53.44
CA ASP A 129 -35.54 -11.36 -54.30
C ASP A 129 -35.26 -12.76 -53.74
N GLY A 130 -36.24 -13.36 -53.05
CA GLY A 130 -36.13 -14.62 -52.30
C GLY A 130 -35.83 -15.90 -53.09
N LYS A 131 -35.52 -15.80 -54.40
CA LYS A 131 -35.29 -16.95 -55.28
C LYS A 131 -33.80 -17.32 -55.36
N ALA A 132 -33.47 -18.56 -55.02
CA ALA A 132 -32.15 -19.14 -55.23
C ALA A 132 -32.01 -19.64 -56.69
N TYR A 133 -31.06 -19.10 -57.45
CA TYR A 133 -30.88 -19.45 -58.87
C TYR A 133 -29.67 -20.37 -59.02
N LYS A 134 -29.94 -21.69 -58.95
CA LYS A 134 -29.06 -22.88 -59.09
C LYS A 134 -28.27 -23.35 -57.85
N LYS A 135 -28.27 -24.68 -57.65
CA LYS A 135 -27.40 -25.46 -56.72
C LYS A 135 -27.18 -24.83 -55.33
N GLY A 136 -28.23 -24.28 -54.73
CA GLY A 136 -28.15 -23.73 -53.37
C GLY A 136 -27.31 -22.45 -53.21
N GLU A 137 -26.84 -21.84 -54.30
CA GLU A 137 -26.13 -20.55 -54.27
C GLU A 137 -27.06 -19.42 -54.74
N ARG A 138 -27.25 -18.43 -53.88
CA ARG A 138 -27.99 -17.21 -54.22
C ARG A 138 -27.08 -16.31 -55.05
N LEU A 139 -27.48 -15.99 -56.28
CA LEU A 139 -26.71 -15.15 -57.16
C LEU A 139 -26.95 -13.67 -56.81
N ILE A 140 -25.89 -12.98 -56.40
CA ILE A 140 -25.92 -11.53 -56.24
C ILE A 140 -25.80 -10.89 -57.61
N ASP A 141 -26.78 -10.08 -57.98
CA ASP A 141 -26.78 -9.37 -59.25
C ASP A 141 -26.41 -7.91 -59.02
N THR A 142 -25.32 -7.46 -59.63
CA THR A 142 -24.86 -6.07 -59.63
C THR A 142 -25.04 -5.39 -60.99
N THR A 143 -25.43 -6.17 -62.01
CA THR A 143 -25.47 -5.74 -63.42
C THR A 143 -26.88 -5.71 -64.00
N GLY A 144 -27.83 -6.30 -63.28
CA GLY A 144 -29.25 -6.40 -63.59
C GLY A 144 -29.61 -7.48 -64.61
N LYS A 145 -28.66 -8.34 -64.97
CA LYS A 145 -28.85 -9.41 -65.98
C LYS A 145 -29.84 -10.49 -65.53
N ASN A 146 -29.97 -10.71 -64.22
CA ASN A 146 -30.70 -11.84 -63.65
C ASN A 146 -31.91 -11.40 -62.83
N PHE A 147 -31.87 -10.24 -62.15
CA PHE A 147 -32.95 -9.85 -61.23
C PHE A 147 -34.31 -9.67 -61.95
N ALA A 148 -34.31 -9.13 -63.18
CA ALA A 148 -35.51 -8.91 -63.97
C ALA A 148 -35.91 -10.13 -64.83
N ARG A 149 -35.09 -11.19 -64.85
CA ARG A 149 -35.34 -12.36 -65.70
C ARG A 149 -36.60 -13.09 -65.23
N ASN A 150 -37.51 -13.34 -66.17
CA ASN A 150 -38.77 -14.08 -65.97
C ASN A 150 -39.75 -13.45 -64.95
N LYS A 151 -39.54 -12.20 -64.51
CA LYS A 151 -40.47 -11.49 -63.61
C LYS A 151 -41.46 -10.61 -64.37
N GLN A 152 -42.63 -10.39 -63.79
CA GLN A 152 -43.57 -9.38 -64.25
C GLN A 152 -43.13 -7.98 -63.81
N ASN A 153 -43.55 -6.96 -64.54
CA ASN A 153 -43.23 -5.57 -64.26
C ASN A 153 -43.72 -5.14 -62.86
N THR A 154 -44.87 -5.66 -62.41
CA THR A 154 -45.38 -5.49 -61.04
C THR A 154 -44.39 -6.00 -59.98
N GLU A 155 -43.86 -7.21 -60.16
CA GLU A 155 -42.90 -7.81 -59.23
C GLU A 155 -41.58 -7.03 -59.21
N ILE A 156 -41.11 -6.58 -60.38
CA ILE A 156 -39.91 -5.76 -60.51
C ILE A 156 -40.13 -4.41 -59.81
N HIS A 157 -41.30 -3.80 -60.00
CA HIS A 157 -41.66 -2.53 -59.37
C HIS A 157 -41.60 -2.61 -57.84
N VAL A 158 -42.27 -3.61 -57.25
CA VAL A 158 -42.28 -3.82 -55.79
C VAL A 158 -40.86 -4.04 -55.24
N LEU A 159 -40.02 -4.81 -55.94
CA LEU A 159 -38.63 -5.02 -55.53
C LEU A 159 -37.81 -3.75 -55.59
N LEU A 160 -38.00 -2.91 -56.62
CA LEU A 160 -37.29 -1.65 -56.76
C LEU A 160 -37.73 -0.62 -55.72
N CYS A 161 -39.02 -0.53 -55.39
CA CYS A 161 -39.51 0.34 -54.33
C CYS A 161 -38.91 -0.07 -52.97
N LYS A 162 -38.87 -1.37 -52.66
CA LYS A 162 -38.22 -1.88 -51.44
C LYS A 162 -36.72 -1.65 -51.44
N ALA A 163 -36.05 -1.79 -52.58
CA ALA A 163 -34.62 -1.52 -52.69
C ALA A 163 -34.32 -0.02 -52.53
N TRP A 164 -35.18 0.84 -53.08
CA TRP A 164 -35.08 2.28 -52.95
C TRP A 164 -35.24 2.75 -51.50
N SER A 165 -36.20 2.20 -50.75
CA SER A 165 -36.42 2.57 -49.36
C SER A 165 -35.22 2.27 -48.43
N VAL A 166 -34.35 1.33 -48.81
CA VAL A 166 -33.10 1.03 -48.09
C VAL A 166 -32.12 2.22 -48.12
N PHE A 167 -32.20 3.05 -49.16
CA PHE A 167 -31.32 4.23 -49.31
C PHE A 167 -31.93 5.52 -48.76
N ASN A 168 -33.22 5.52 -48.40
CA ASN A 168 -33.85 6.65 -47.71
C ASN A 168 -33.39 6.66 -46.24
N ASN A 169 -33.33 7.84 -45.60
CA ASN A 169 -32.87 7.99 -44.21
C ASN A 169 -31.51 7.30 -43.95
N TRP A 170 -30.54 7.60 -44.82
CA TRP A 170 -29.22 6.99 -44.78
C TRP A 170 -28.40 7.42 -43.55
N PRO A 171 -27.66 6.53 -42.86
CA PRO A 171 -27.46 5.10 -43.15
C PRO A 171 -28.38 4.13 -42.40
N ASP A 172 -29.35 4.62 -41.62
CA ASP A 172 -30.12 3.78 -40.69
C ASP A 172 -30.94 2.69 -41.37
N ASN A 173 -31.64 3.00 -42.47
CA ASN A 173 -32.41 2.00 -43.22
C ASN A 173 -31.49 0.93 -43.85
N TYR A 174 -30.28 1.32 -44.24
CA TYR A 174 -29.28 0.37 -44.71
C TYR A 174 -28.79 -0.54 -43.60
N PHE A 175 -28.61 -0.03 -42.37
CA PHE A 175 -28.29 -0.86 -41.21
C PHE A 175 -29.42 -1.83 -40.87
N GLN A 176 -30.68 -1.41 -40.95
CA GLN A 176 -31.83 -2.29 -40.77
C GLN A 176 -31.88 -3.38 -41.86
N PHE A 177 -31.57 -3.02 -43.10
CA PHE A 177 -31.45 -3.99 -44.19
C PHE A 177 -30.33 -5.00 -43.97
N LEU A 178 -29.14 -4.58 -43.50
CA LEU A 178 -28.04 -5.47 -43.17
C LEU A 178 -28.42 -6.44 -42.04
N GLU A 179 -29.12 -5.96 -41.03
CA GLU A 179 -29.64 -6.76 -39.92
C GLU A 179 -30.68 -7.79 -40.41
N TRP A 180 -31.67 -7.34 -41.20
CA TRP A 180 -32.65 -8.22 -41.85
C TRP A 180 -31.94 -9.30 -42.68
N ARG A 181 -30.97 -8.90 -43.51
CA ARG A 181 -30.19 -9.81 -44.34
C ARG A 181 -29.47 -10.86 -43.51
N ARG A 182 -28.81 -10.45 -42.43
CA ARG A 182 -28.05 -11.35 -41.53
C ARG A 182 -28.95 -12.47 -41.01
N LEU A 183 -30.18 -12.13 -40.61
CA LEU A 183 -31.14 -13.08 -40.05
C LEU A 183 -31.75 -14.01 -41.09
N HIS A 184 -32.05 -13.51 -42.29
CA HIS A 184 -32.81 -14.24 -43.32
C HIS A 184 -31.93 -14.94 -44.36
N ILE A 185 -30.68 -14.54 -44.53
CA ILE A 185 -29.78 -15.03 -45.59
C ILE A 185 -28.39 -15.42 -45.04
N PRO A 186 -28.30 -16.33 -44.04
CA PRO A 186 -27.02 -16.86 -43.61
C PRO A 186 -26.46 -17.83 -44.65
N SER A 187 -25.13 -17.84 -44.79
CA SER A 187 -24.40 -18.82 -45.58
C SER A 187 -24.33 -20.15 -44.83
N GLY A 188 -24.75 -21.25 -45.46
CA GLY A 188 -24.62 -22.61 -44.89
C GLY A 188 -23.18 -23.14 -44.87
N ARG A 189 -22.22 -22.46 -45.51
CA ARG A 189 -20.81 -22.90 -45.56
C ARG A 189 -20.02 -22.60 -44.28
N SER A 190 -20.53 -21.73 -43.42
CA SER A 190 -19.84 -21.31 -42.21
C SER A 190 -20.86 -21.14 -41.08
N GLU A 191 -20.56 -21.68 -39.90
CA GLU A 191 -21.48 -21.68 -38.75
C GLU A 191 -21.43 -20.37 -37.94
N SER A 192 -20.43 -19.50 -38.16
CA SER A 192 -20.30 -18.23 -37.45
C SER A 192 -19.46 -17.18 -38.21
N GLY A 193 -19.49 -15.94 -37.72
CA GLY A 193 -18.64 -14.85 -38.21
C GLY A 193 -19.09 -14.21 -39.52
N LEU A 194 -18.25 -13.32 -40.04
CA LEU A 194 -18.54 -12.55 -41.25
C LEU A 194 -18.76 -13.45 -42.48
N SER A 195 -18.13 -14.62 -42.50
CA SER A 195 -18.28 -15.60 -43.57
C SER A 195 -19.67 -16.24 -43.58
N ARG A 196 -20.29 -16.42 -42.41
CA ARG A 196 -21.69 -16.85 -42.31
C ARG A 196 -22.62 -15.73 -42.78
N ASP A 197 -22.44 -14.54 -42.23
CA ASP A 197 -23.46 -13.49 -42.33
C ASP A 197 -23.41 -12.72 -43.66
N PHE A 198 -22.21 -12.51 -44.20
CA PHE A 198 -21.98 -11.55 -45.29
C PHE A 198 -20.96 -12.00 -46.35
N VAL A 199 -20.55 -13.27 -46.46
CA VAL A 199 -19.47 -13.68 -47.41
C VAL A 199 -19.74 -13.24 -48.86
N GLN A 200 -20.91 -13.60 -49.40
CA GLN A 200 -21.28 -13.25 -50.77
C GLN A 200 -21.50 -11.74 -50.89
N TYR A 201 -22.22 -11.16 -49.92
CA TYR A 201 -22.54 -9.73 -49.87
C TYR A 201 -21.28 -8.86 -49.91
N LYS A 202 -20.35 -9.14 -49.02
CA LYS A 202 -19.04 -8.48 -48.93
C LYS A 202 -18.26 -8.66 -50.22
N SER A 203 -18.23 -9.88 -50.78
CA SER A 203 -17.49 -10.11 -52.03
C SER A 203 -18.03 -9.21 -53.16
N ALA A 204 -19.34 -9.20 -53.37
CA ALA A 204 -19.94 -8.33 -54.39
C ALA A 204 -19.75 -6.84 -54.09
N LEU A 205 -19.96 -6.40 -52.84
CA LEU A 205 -19.83 -4.99 -52.44
C LEU A 205 -18.42 -4.42 -52.66
N TYR A 206 -17.38 -5.22 -52.41
CA TYR A 206 -15.99 -4.76 -52.52
C TYR A 206 -15.36 -5.03 -53.89
N TYR A 207 -15.74 -6.10 -54.59
CA TYR A 207 -15.10 -6.46 -55.86
C TYR A 207 -15.93 -6.06 -57.08
N GLN A 208 -17.26 -6.15 -57.01
CA GLN A 208 -18.12 -5.83 -58.16
C GLN A 208 -18.61 -4.38 -58.13
N LEU A 209 -18.75 -3.77 -56.94
CA LEU A 209 -19.19 -2.38 -56.76
C LEU A 209 -18.03 -1.44 -56.37
N ALA A 210 -16.79 -1.71 -56.80
CA ALA A 210 -15.58 -1.07 -56.29
C ALA A 210 -15.40 0.44 -56.59
N SER A 211 -16.29 1.07 -57.35
CA SER A 211 -16.18 2.48 -57.73
C SER A 211 -16.34 3.43 -56.53
N GLU A 212 -15.64 4.57 -56.58
CA GLU A 212 -15.68 5.62 -55.55
C GLU A 212 -17.08 6.21 -55.34
N GLN A 213 -17.90 6.27 -56.39
CA GLN A 213 -19.29 6.75 -56.25
C GLN A 213 -20.16 5.88 -55.33
N LEU A 214 -19.71 4.65 -55.04
CA LEU A 214 -20.36 3.70 -54.13
C LEU A 214 -19.58 3.47 -52.82
N ASP A 215 -18.55 4.28 -52.53
CA ASP A 215 -17.79 4.17 -51.27
C ASP A 215 -18.68 4.36 -50.05
N PHE A 216 -19.71 5.19 -50.14
CA PHE A 216 -20.65 5.40 -49.04
C PHE A 216 -21.29 4.08 -48.56
N MET A 217 -21.54 3.12 -49.46
CA MET A 217 -22.08 1.80 -49.09
C MET A 217 -21.05 0.95 -48.34
N ARG A 218 -19.78 0.98 -48.76
CA ARG A 218 -18.69 0.28 -48.06
C ARG A 218 -18.44 0.89 -46.69
N ALA A 219 -18.37 2.21 -46.61
CA ALA A 219 -18.19 2.95 -45.37
C ALA A 219 -19.31 2.62 -44.36
N ALA A 220 -20.56 2.67 -44.80
CA ALA A 220 -21.69 2.29 -43.94
C ALA A 220 -21.65 0.81 -43.56
N PHE A 221 -21.29 -0.10 -44.47
CA PHE A 221 -21.14 -1.51 -44.12
C PHE A 221 -20.07 -1.73 -43.04
N GLU A 222 -18.93 -1.06 -43.15
CA GLU A 222 -17.87 -1.10 -42.13
C GLU A 222 -18.33 -0.50 -40.80
N GLU A 223 -19.06 0.62 -40.83
CA GLU A 223 -19.65 1.23 -39.63
C GLU A 223 -20.65 0.30 -38.95
N TYR A 224 -21.53 -0.37 -39.70
CA TYR A 224 -22.45 -1.38 -39.17
C TYR A 224 -21.70 -2.53 -38.48
N LEU A 225 -20.63 -3.04 -39.11
CA LEU A 225 -19.81 -4.12 -38.53
C LEU A 225 -19.16 -3.72 -37.21
N VAL A 226 -18.84 -2.43 -37.05
CA VAL A 226 -18.18 -1.87 -35.85
C VAL A 226 -19.21 -1.56 -34.75
N THR A 227 -20.38 -1.04 -35.11
CA THR A 227 -21.33 -0.44 -34.16
C THR A 227 -22.47 -1.38 -33.74
N ARG A 228 -22.97 -2.22 -34.66
CA ARG A 228 -24.21 -3.00 -34.44
C ARG A 228 -24.01 -4.52 -34.55
N TRP A 229 -23.06 -4.98 -35.35
CA TRP A 229 -22.87 -6.40 -35.61
C TRP A 229 -22.30 -7.17 -34.41
N ASP A 230 -22.95 -8.28 -34.05
CA ASP A 230 -22.59 -9.17 -32.93
C ASP A 230 -22.20 -10.59 -33.41
N GLY A 231 -21.95 -10.77 -34.71
CA GLY A 231 -21.57 -12.06 -35.30
C GLY A 231 -20.09 -12.41 -35.13
N GLY A 232 -19.24 -11.47 -34.71
CA GLY A 232 -17.81 -11.70 -34.50
C GLY A 232 -17.02 -10.43 -34.16
N SER A 233 -15.71 -10.60 -33.92
CA SER A 233 -14.80 -9.47 -33.67
C SER A 233 -14.23 -8.90 -34.97
N VAL A 234 -14.32 -7.58 -35.12
CA VAL A 234 -13.73 -6.82 -36.23
C VAL A 234 -12.20 -6.65 -36.14
N ALA A 235 -11.58 -7.07 -35.02
CA ALA A 235 -10.15 -6.85 -34.75
C ALA A 235 -9.20 -7.37 -35.85
N HIS A 236 -9.55 -8.51 -36.45
CA HIS A 236 -8.74 -9.19 -37.47
C HIS A 236 -9.06 -8.76 -38.90
N MET A 237 -10.01 -7.83 -39.08
CA MET A 237 -10.44 -7.39 -40.41
C MET A 237 -9.50 -6.31 -40.95
N ARG A 238 -8.55 -6.71 -41.78
CA ARG A 238 -7.49 -5.84 -42.35
C ARG A 238 -8.02 -4.55 -43.01
N ARG A 239 -9.23 -4.58 -43.60
CA ARG A 239 -9.81 -3.44 -44.32
C ARG A 239 -10.45 -2.37 -43.43
N ILE A 240 -10.82 -2.70 -42.19
CA ILE A 240 -11.40 -1.69 -41.28
C ILE A 240 -10.26 -0.83 -40.76
N SER A 241 -10.38 0.49 -40.94
CA SER A 241 -9.39 1.47 -40.49
C SER A 241 -9.19 1.40 -38.97
N GLN A 242 -8.00 1.77 -38.48
CA GLN A 242 -7.69 1.71 -37.05
C GLN A 242 -8.63 2.61 -36.23
N GLY A 243 -9.02 3.78 -36.75
CA GLY A 243 -9.96 4.69 -36.09
C GLY A 243 -11.39 4.14 -35.98
N LEU A 244 -11.82 3.28 -36.90
CA LEU A 244 -13.09 2.56 -36.81
C LEU A 244 -12.99 1.39 -35.82
N ARG A 245 -11.88 0.64 -35.79
CA ARG A 245 -11.70 -0.47 -34.83
C ARG A 245 -11.73 -0.03 -33.37
N ILE A 246 -11.21 1.16 -33.06
CA ILE A 246 -11.26 1.74 -31.71
C ILE A 246 -12.70 1.95 -31.26
N ARG A 247 -13.61 2.28 -32.18
CA ARG A 247 -15.05 2.48 -31.92
C ARG A 247 -15.87 1.18 -31.93
N SER A 248 -15.21 0.02 -32.04
CA SER A 248 -15.90 -1.28 -32.04
C SER A 248 -16.67 -1.49 -30.76
N ARG A 249 -17.97 -1.78 -30.89
CA ARG A 249 -18.85 -2.10 -29.76
C ARG A 249 -18.36 -3.32 -28.99
N TYR A 250 -17.84 -4.32 -29.69
CA TYR A 250 -17.32 -5.54 -29.06
C TYR A 250 -15.80 -5.63 -29.19
N VAL A 251 -15.16 -6.08 -28.12
CA VAL A 251 -13.75 -6.42 -28.08
C VAL A 251 -13.58 -7.92 -27.83
N SER A 252 -12.52 -8.49 -28.40
CA SER A 252 -12.17 -9.89 -28.16
C SER A 252 -11.62 -10.09 -26.75
N ARG A 253 -11.65 -11.33 -26.26
CA ARG A 253 -10.99 -11.72 -25.00
C ARG A 253 -9.52 -11.29 -24.92
N LYS A 254 -8.78 -11.37 -26.04
CA LYS A 254 -7.36 -10.96 -26.11
C LYS A 254 -7.19 -9.44 -26.01
N GLU A 255 -8.12 -8.67 -26.55
CA GLU A 255 -8.12 -7.21 -26.45
C GLU A 255 -8.54 -6.76 -25.06
N ALA A 256 -9.58 -7.35 -24.47
CA ALA A 256 -9.97 -7.07 -23.08
C ALA A 256 -8.81 -7.36 -22.10
N LYS A 257 -8.10 -8.47 -22.29
CA LYS A 257 -6.87 -8.79 -21.55
C LYS A 257 -5.84 -7.65 -21.62
N LYS A 258 -5.59 -7.12 -22.83
CA LYS A 258 -4.62 -6.03 -23.06
C LYS A 258 -5.10 -4.70 -22.48
N LEU A 259 -6.39 -4.39 -22.61
CA LEU A 259 -6.97 -3.13 -22.12
C LEU A 259 -6.99 -3.07 -20.59
N LEU A 260 -7.29 -4.19 -19.94
CA LEU A 260 -7.36 -4.31 -18.48
C LEU A 260 -6.02 -4.68 -17.85
N CYS A 261 -5.04 -5.16 -18.63
CA CYS A 261 -3.74 -5.66 -18.15
C CYS A 261 -3.85 -6.84 -17.16
N ILE A 262 -4.80 -7.76 -17.37
CA ILE A 262 -5.09 -8.90 -16.47
C ILE A 262 -4.81 -10.25 -17.14
N ALA A 263 -4.84 -11.34 -16.37
CA ALA A 263 -4.75 -12.70 -16.91
C ALA A 263 -6.03 -13.12 -17.66
N PHE A 264 -5.94 -14.14 -18.51
CA PHE A 264 -7.08 -14.63 -19.29
C PHE A 264 -8.19 -15.20 -18.40
N GLU A 265 -7.81 -15.80 -17.28
CA GLU A 265 -8.66 -16.35 -16.22
C GLU A 265 -9.35 -15.23 -15.43
N GLY A 266 -8.70 -14.07 -15.32
CA GLY A 266 -9.29 -12.87 -14.72
C GLY A 266 -10.44 -12.34 -15.58
N VAL A 267 -10.24 -12.25 -16.91
CA VAL A 267 -11.31 -11.84 -17.84
C VAL A 267 -12.51 -12.77 -17.74
N ASP A 268 -12.29 -14.09 -17.73
CA ASP A 268 -13.37 -15.08 -17.64
C ASP A 268 -14.14 -14.99 -16.33
N ARG A 269 -13.43 -14.79 -15.21
CA ARG A 269 -14.07 -14.55 -13.90
C ARG A 269 -14.93 -13.29 -13.89
N LEU A 270 -14.47 -12.20 -14.51
CA LEU A 270 -15.25 -10.96 -14.59
C LEU A 270 -16.51 -11.11 -15.45
N ILE A 271 -16.45 -11.93 -16.50
CA ILE A 271 -17.62 -12.32 -17.30
C ILE A 271 -18.58 -13.16 -16.45
N ALA A 272 -18.06 -14.18 -15.75
CA ALA A 272 -18.87 -15.06 -14.90
C ALA A 272 -19.57 -14.33 -13.75
N LYS A 273 -18.91 -13.31 -13.16
CA LYS A 273 -19.48 -12.42 -12.14
C LYS A 273 -20.43 -11.33 -12.72
N GLY A 274 -20.60 -11.25 -14.04
CA GLY A 274 -21.45 -10.26 -14.69
C GLY A 274 -20.92 -8.83 -14.73
N LYS A 275 -19.67 -8.59 -14.31
CA LYS A 275 -19.02 -7.25 -14.37
C LYS A 275 -18.67 -6.86 -15.81
N LEU A 276 -18.31 -7.84 -16.64
CA LEU A 276 -18.13 -7.65 -18.09
C LEU A 276 -19.30 -8.27 -18.83
N LYS A 277 -20.01 -7.46 -19.64
CA LYS A 277 -21.12 -7.94 -20.46
C LYS A 277 -20.53 -8.65 -21.68
N ALA A 278 -20.76 -9.95 -21.81
CA ALA A 278 -20.21 -10.73 -22.92
C ALA A 278 -21.27 -11.61 -23.60
N ILE A 279 -21.14 -11.75 -24.91
CA ILE A 279 -21.92 -12.65 -25.75
C ILE A 279 -20.99 -13.78 -26.18
N VAL A 280 -21.41 -15.02 -25.95
CA VAL A 280 -20.67 -16.21 -26.39
C VAL A 280 -21.36 -16.81 -27.61
N ARG A 281 -20.62 -16.95 -28.70
CA ARG A 281 -21.08 -17.63 -29.93
C ARG A 281 -20.28 -18.90 -30.13
N ALA A 282 -20.96 -19.99 -30.42
CA ALA A 282 -20.32 -21.24 -30.80
C ALA A 282 -19.68 -21.10 -32.19
N ASN A 283 -18.46 -21.59 -32.35
CA ASN A 283 -17.79 -21.75 -33.64
C ASN A 283 -17.11 -23.14 -33.64
N ARG A 284 -16.98 -23.76 -34.82
CA ARG A 284 -16.61 -25.17 -35.04
C ARG A 284 -15.47 -25.72 -34.19
N SER A 285 -14.50 -24.89 -33.81
CA SER A 285 -13.35 -25.27 -32.98
C SER A 285 -13.12 -24.42 -31.72
N HIS A 286 -13.74 -23.24 -31.62
CA HIS A 286 -13.51 -22.30 -30.50
C HIS A 286 -14.76 -21.50 -30.16
N ARG A 287 -14.96 -21.15 -28.88
CA ARG A 287 -16.03 -20.23 -28.48
C ARG A 287 -15.59 -18.78 -28.75
N ALA A 288 -16.32 -18.06 -29.60
CA ALA A 288 -16.08 -16.64 -29.81
C ALA A 288 -16.74 -15.86 -28.67
N ILE A 289 -15.92 -15.22 -27.83
CA ILE A 289 -16.37 -14.38 -26.71
C ILE A 289 -16.25 -12.92 -27.14
N LEU A 290 -17.39 -12.26 -27.27
CA LEU A 290 -17.52 -10.85 -27.64
C LEU A 290 -17.88 -10.06 -26.39
N ILE A 291 -16.95 -9.23 -25.92
CA ILE A 291 -17.12 -8.47 -24.68
C ILE A 291 -17.52 -7.06 -25.06
N ASP A 292 -18.58 -6.53 -24.47
CA ASP A 292 -19.01 -5.16 -24.71
C ASP A 292 -17.94 -4.17 -24.24
N ARG A 293 -17.49 -3.31 -25.15
CA ARG A 293 -16.40 -2.38 -24.92
C ARG A 293 -16.69 -1.38 -23.81
N SER A 294 -17.92 -0.89 -23.72
CA SER A 294 -18.31 0.06 -22.67
C SER A 294 -18.14 -0.57 -21.29
N SER A 295 -18.51 -1.85 -21.13
CA SER A 295 -18.29 -2.57 -19.86
C SER A 295 -16.81 -2.72 -19.50
N VAL A 296 -15.93 -2.92 -20.50
CA VAL A 296 -14.48 -3.01 -20.28
C VAL A 296 -13.90 -1.64 -19.89
N GLU A 297 -14.31 -0.57 -20.57
CA GLU A 297 -13.82 0.78 -20.30
C GLU A 297 -14.30 1.30 -18.95
N SER A 298 -15.56 1.06 -18.57
CA SER A 298 -16.08 1.37 -17.23
C SER A 298 -15.29 0.62 -16.15
N PHE A 299 -15.04 -0.67 -16.32
CA PHE A 299 -14.26 -1.44 -15.34
C PHE A 299 -12.79 -1.00 -15.29
N LYS A 300 -12.19 -0.62 -16.44
CA LYS A 300 -10.85 -0.05 -16.47
C LYS A 300 -10.78 1.25 -15.67
N TYR A 301 -11.77 2.12 -15.82
CA TYR A 301 -11.87 3.36 -15.06
C TYR A 301 -12.00 3.08 -13.55
N GLU A 302 -12.77 2.06 -13.15
CA GLU A 302 -12.85 1.63 -11.75
C GLU A 302 -11.49 1.15 -11.22
N LEU A 303 -10.76 0.35 -11.99
CA LEU A 303 -9.41 -0.12 -11.61
C LEU A 303 -8.43 1.04 -11.44
N GLU A 304 -8.40 1.98 -12.38
CA GLU A 304 -7.52 3.17 -12.33
C GLU A 304 -7.86 4.10 -11.16
N ASN A 305 -9.12 4.13 -10.73
CA ASN A 305 -9.58 4.89 -9.56
C ASN A 305 -9.65 4.08 -8.26
N SER A 306 -9.03 2.90 -8.25
CA SER A 306 -8.91 2.04 -7.08
C SER A 306 -7.47 1.98 -6.55
N LEU A 307 -7.32 1.79 -5.25
CA LEU A 307 -6.06 1.56 -4.56
C LEU A 307 -6.03 0.15 -3.99
N ASN A 308 -4.94 -0.58 -4.22
CA ASN A 308 -4.71 -1.83 -3.51
C ASN A 308 -4.26 -1.56 -2.06
N LEU A 309 -4.30 -2.60 -1.21
CA LEU A 309 -3.94 -2.50 0.20
C LEU A 309 -2.52 -1.94 0.44
N LYS A 310 -1.55 -2.24 -0.44
CA LYS A 310 -0.18 -1.71 -0.36
C LYS A 310 -0.15 -0.21 -0.60
N GLN A 311 -0.89 0.28 -1.58
CA GLN A 311 -1.04 1.70 -1.89
C GLN A 311 -1.79 2.43 -0.77
N VAL A 312 -2.86 1.86 -0.23
CA VAL A 312 -3.61 2.46 0.90
C VAL A 312 -2.72 2.62 2.13
N LYS A 313 -1.94 1.58 2.51
CA LYS A 313 -0.96 1.67 3.60
C LYS A 313 0.02 2.82 3.40
N LYS A 314 0.52 3.01 2.17
CA LYS A 314 1.47 4.08 1.83
C LYS A 314 0.80 5.46 1.88
N SER A 315 -0.42 5.59 1.36
CA SER A 315 -1.17 6.85 1.34
C SER A 315 -1.57 7.31 2.74
N LEU A 316 -2.03 6.39 3.61
CA LEU A 316 -2.42 6.68 4.99
C LEU A 316 -1.23 6.70 5.96
N GLY A 317 -0.09 6.10 5.61
CA GLY A 317 1.10 6.04 6.46
C GLY A 317 0.93 5.11 7.67
N VAL A 318 0.15 4.03 7.55
CA VAL A 318 -0.20 3.10 8.64
C VAL A 318 0.13 1.65 8.30
N THR A 319 0.18 0.78 9.32
CA THR A 319 0.42 -0.66 9.14
C THR A 319 -0.83 -1.38 8.62
N LYS A 320 -0.66 -2.63 8.13
CA LYS A 320 -1.76 -3.44 7.57
C LYS A 320 -2.89 -3.64 8.59
N GLN A 321 -2.53 -3.94 9.83
CA GLN A 321 -3.48 -4.16 10.94
C GLN A 321 -4.34 -2.92 11.20
N ARG A 322 -3.75 -1.71 11.15
CA ARG A 322 -4.48 -0.46 11.35
C ARG A 322 -5.45 -0.15 10.21
N VAL A 323 -5.14 -0.55 8.97
CA VAL A 323 -6.10 -0.46 7.86
C VAL A 323 -7.29 -1.37 8.11
N PHE A 324 -7.09 -2.58 8.65
CA PHE A 324 -8.21 -3.46 8.99
C PHE A 324 -9.08 -2.90 10.13
N GLU A 325 -8.47 -2.36 11.19
CA GLU A 325 -9.22 -1.68 12.26
C GLU A 325 -10.07 -0.52 11.70
N MET A 326 -9.56 0.23 10.72
CA MET A 326 -10.33 1.29 10.05
C MET A 326 -11.53 0.75 9.25
N ILE A 327 -11.42 -0.44 8.67
CA ILE A 327 -12.52 -1.10 7.97
C ILE A 327 -13.59 -1.57 8.97
N GLU A 328 -13.16 -2.19 10.08
CA GLU A 328 -14.06 -2.64 11.15
C GLU A 328 -14.85 -1.49 11.77
N CYS A 329 -14.25 -0.31 11.87
CA CYS A 329 -14.92 0.91 12.36
C CYS A 329 -15.69 1.69 11.28
N GLY A 330 -15.78 1.18 10.04
CA GLY A 330 -16.51 1.84 8.94
C GLY A 330 -15.87 3.12 8.40
N LEU A 331 -14.59 3.38 8.70
CA LEU A 331 -13.85 4.56 8.22
C LEU A 331 -13.31 4.40 6.79
N LEU A 332 -13.16 3.15 6.34
CA LEU A 332 -12.77 2.80 4.97
C LEU A 332 -13.63 1.64 4.50
N ASN A 333 -14.30 1.84 3.37
CA ASN A 333 -15.12 0.81 2.77
C ASN A 333 -14.35 0.14 1.63
N PRO A 334 -14.00 -1.15 1.74
CA PRO A 334 -13.42 -1.86 0.61
C PRO A 334 -14.45 -1.91 -0.52
N LEU A 335 -14.01 -1.60 -1.74
CA LEU A 335 -14.77 -1.88 -2.96
C LEU A 335 -14.94 -3.41 -3.04
N GLU A 336 -16.12 -3.88 -3.45
CA GLU A 336 -16.50 -5.31 -3.57
C GLU A 336 -15.32 -6.22 -3.91
N GLU A 337 -15.22 -7.40 -3.27
CA GLU A 337 -14.09 -8.34 -3.39
C GLU A 337 -13.64 -8.59 -4.85
N GLN A 338 -12.66 -7.80 -5.29
CA GLN A 338 -11.96 -7.96 -6.55
C GLN A 338 -10.94 -9.09 -6.38
N VAL A 339 -11.43 -10.33 -6.40
CA VAL A 339 -10.56 -11.52 -6.39
C VAL A 339 -9.87 -11.64 -7.74
N MET A 340 -8.74 -10.96 -7.87
CA MET A 340 -7.79 -11.12 -8.95
C MET A 340 -6.75 -12.14 -8.47
N ASP A 341 -6.68 -13.28 -9.16
CA ASP A 341 -5.63 -14.30 -9.02
C ASP A 341 -5.42 -14.99 -7.66
N GLY A 342 -6.48 -15.45 -7.00
CA GLY A 342 -6.36 -16.29 -5.78
C GLY A 342 -5.74 -15.57 -4.58
N ARG A 343 -5.41 -14.28 -4.73
CA ARG A 343 -5.02 -13.35 -3.66
C ARG A 343 -6.12 -12.31 -3.59
N SER A 344 -6.99 -12.46 -2.61
CA SER A 344 -8.04 -11.49 -2.28
C SER A 344 -7.41 -10.19 -1.75
N ASP A 345 -6.83 -9.38 -2.62
CA ASP A 345 -6.38 -8.04 -2.30
C ASP A 345 -7.57 -7.09 -2.42
N ARG A 346 -8.16 -6.74 -1.27
CA ARG A 346 -9.21 -5.72 -1.16
C ARG A 346 -8.73 -4.41 -1.81
N THR A 347 -9.56 -3.82 -2.66
CA THR A 347 -9.32 -2.52 -3.27
C THR A 347 -10.19 -1.45 -2.63
N PHE A 348 -9.75 -0.20 -2.69
CA PHE A 348 -10.36 0.93 -2.00
C PHE A 348 -10.48 2.11 -2.96
N SER A 349 -11.47 2.96 -2.80
CA SER A 349 -11.60 4.15 -3.64
C SER A 349 -10.47 5.15 -3.37
N VAL A 350 -9.83 5.64 -4.45
CA VAL A 350 -8.83 6.73 -4.34
C VAL A 350 -9.46 7.98 -3.72
N THR A 351 -10.70 8.29 -4.07
CA THR A 351 -11.39 9.51 -3.60
C THR A 351 -11.72 9.42 -2.13
N GLU A 352 -12.20 8.27 -1.64
CA GLU A 352 -12.54 8.05 -0.23
C GLU A 352 -11.30 8.23 0.67
N VAL A 353 -10.19 7.58 0.34
CA VAL A 353 -8.93 7.66 1.11
C VAL A 353 -8.38 9.10 1.13
N LYS A 354 -8.44 9.81 -0.01
CA LYS A 354 -8.01 11.21 -0.09
C LYS A 354 -8.95 12.14 0.66
N CYS A 355 -10.27 11.92 0.56
CA CYS A 355 -11.28 12.73 1.23
C CYS A 355 -11.16 12.61 2.75
N LEU A 356 -10.97 11.40 3.29
CA LEU A 356 -10.70 11.19 4.71
C LEU A 356 -9.49 11.99 5.20
N LEU A 357 -8.36 11.94 4.47
CA LEU A 357 -7.17 12.73 4.81
C LEU A 357 -7.41 14.24 4.70
N ALA A 358 -8.18 14.68 3.70
CA ALA A 358 -8.52 16.09 3.52
C ALA A 358 -9.40 16.59 4.67
N THR A 359 -10.42 15.84 5.06
CA THR A 359 -11.31 16.15 6.19
C THR A 359 -10.53 16.25 7.51
N LEU A 360 -9.63 15.30 7.77
CA LEU A 360 -8.78 15.32 8.97
C LEU A 360 -7.80 16.51 8.97
N ARG A 361 -7.28 16.88 7.80
CA ARG A 361 -6.45 18.10 7.66
C ARG A 361 -7.27 19.38 7.79
N GLY A 362 -8.53 19.38 7.39
CA GLY A 362 -9.44 20.52 7.56
C GLY A 362 -9.76 20.83 9.02
N LYS A 363 -9.57 19.87 9.93
CA LYS A 363 -9.70 20.05 11.39
C LYS A 363 -8.45 20.64 12.06
N LEU A 364 -7.45 21.08 11.29
CA LEU A 364 -6.28 21.77 11.83
C LEU A 364 -6.69 23.10 12.48
N LEU A 365 -6.19 23.37 13.69
CA LEU A 365 -6.42 24.64 14.36
C LEU A 365 -5.92 25.81 13.49
N LYS A 366 -6.83 26.72 13.13
CA LYS A 366 -6.53 27.89 12.28
C LYS A 366 -5.58 28.88 12.95
N ILE A 367 -5.63 28.96 14.28
CA ILE A 367 -4.75 29.77 15.12
C ILE A 367 -4.02 28.79 16.01
N ALA A 368 -2.72 28.60 15.79
CA ALA A 368 -1.90 27.81 16.70
C ALA A 368 -1.86 28.54 18.04
N PRO A 369 -2.39 27.97 19.13
CA PRO A 369 -2.19 28.56 20.44
C PRO A 369 -0.68 28.66 20.67
N VAL A 370 -0.22 29.69 21.39
CA VAL A 370 1.14 29.76 21.94
C VAL A 370 1.26 28.67 23.01
N LEU A 371 1.20 27.40 22.59
CA LEU A 371 1.31 26.24 23.44
C LEU A 371 2.80 25.97 23.60
N VAL A 372 3.31 26.31 24.78
CA VAL A 372 4.67 26.06 25.30
C VAL A 372 4.95 24.54 25.44
N GLY A 373 4.11 23.67 24.87
CA GLY A 373 4.14 22.22 25.02
C GLY A 373 4.77 21.48 23.85
N ARG A 374 5.41 20.35 24.17
CA ARG A 374 5.94 19.40 23.19
C ARG A 374 4.81 18.89 22.28
N SER A 375 4.98 18.93 20.96
CA SER A 375 4.02 18.29 20.04
C SER A 375 4.43 16.86 19.72
N ILE A 376 3.46 15.96 19.61
CA ILE A 376 3.65 14.55 19.30
C ILE A 376 2.95 14.16 17.99
N SER A 377 3.48 13.16 17.29
CA SER A 377 2.89 12.67 16.04
C SER A 377 1.71 11.74 16.28
N PHE A 378 0.83 11.59 15.27
CA PHE A 378 -0.30 10.66 15.33
C PHE A 378 0.05 9.27 15.86
N PRO A 379 1.13 8.57 15.42
CA PRO A 379 1.48 7.26 15.98
C PRO A 379 1.88 7.30 17.46
N LYS A 380 2.53 8.39 17.91
CA LYS A 380 2.89 8.56 19.33
C LYS A 380 1.65 8.84 20.18
N ALA A 381 0.72 9.66 19.70
CA ALA A 381 -0.55 9.93 20.36
C ALA A 381 -1.39 8.64 20.49
N LEU A 382 -1.53 7.89 19.40
CA LEU A 382 -2.21 6.61 19.41
C LEU A 382 -1.56 5.62 20.40
N LYS A 383 -0.22 5.57 20.49
CA LYS A 383 0.47 4.71 21.46
C LYS A 383 0.14 5.07 22.92
N LYS A 384 -0.11 6.35 23.23
CA LYS A 384 -0.57 6.80 24.55
C LYS A 384 -2.05 6.48 24.81
N LEU A 385 -2.87 6.43 23.75
CA LEU A 385 -4.32 6.19 23.82
C LEU A 385 -4.71 4.70 23.83
N VAL A 386 -3.88 3.81 23.24
CA VAL A 386 -4.14 2.36 23.23
C VAL A 386 -4.32 1.77 24.65
N PRO A 387 -3.51 2.13 25.67
CA PRO A 387 -3.72 1.67 27.04
C PRO A 387 -5.05 2.07 27.69
N VAL A 388 -5.77 3.07 27.16
CA VAL A 388 -7.13 3.42 27.64
C VAL A 388 -8.22 2.88 26.70
N ASN A 389 -7.91 1.80 25.98
CA ASN A 389 -8.80 1.11 25.03
C ASN A 389 -9.27 1.99 23.85
N ILE A 390 -8.48 2.99 23.48
CA ILE A 390 -8.75 3.82 22.30
C ILE A 390 -7.88 3.36 21.14
N GLY A 391 -8.50 2.59 20.24
CA GLY A 391 -7.92 2.18 18.97
C GLY A 391 -7.88 3.30 17.93
N ILE A 392 -7.34 3.00 16.74
CA ILE A 392 -7.20 4.00 15.67
C ILE A 392 -8.56 4.55 15.21
N GLY A 393 -9.59 3.70 15.15
CA GLY A 393 -10.93 4.07 14.71
C GLY A 393 -11.55 5.13 15.60
N ARG A 394 -11.60 4.87 16.92
CA ARG A 394 -12.12 5.85 17.90
C ARG A 394 -11.26 7.11 17.93
N PHE A 395 -9.94 7.00 17.81
CA PHE A 395 -9.08 8.18 17.77
C PHE A 395 -9.37 9.08 16.57
N ILE A 396 -9.60 8.51 15.39
CA ILE A 396 -9.99 9.27 14.19
C ILE A 396 -11.36 9.91 14.38
N GLN A 397 -12.32 9.20 14.96
CA GLN A 397 -13.63 9.77 15.29
C GLN A 397 -13.51 10.97 16.24
N LEU A 398 -12.68 10.89 17.30
CA LEU A 398 -12.45 12.02 18.21
C LEU A 398 -11.87 13.26 17.51
N ILE A 399 -11.11 13.06 16.42
CA ILE A 399 -10.60 14.17 15.58
C ILE A 399 -11.72 14.76 14.74
N LEU A 400 -12.60 13.92 14.18
CA LEU A 400 -13.74 14.36 13.39
C LEU A 400 -14.79 15.10 14.25
N GLU A 401 -15.06 14.58 15.45
CA GLU A 401 -15.92 15.16 16.49
C GLU A 401 -15.36 16.49 17.04
N GLY A 402 -14.04 16.70 16.95
CA GLY A 402 -13.36 17.91 17.38
C GLY A 402 -12.92 17.92 18.84
N THR A 403 -13.05 16.79 19.55
CA THR A 403 -12.56 16.61 20.93
C THR A 403 -11.04 16.72 21.01
N ILE A 404 -10.34 16.11 20.04
CA ILE A 404 -8.88 16.18 19.91
C ILE A 404 -8.53 16.80 18.57
N LEU A 405 -7.85 17.94 18.57
CA LEU A 405 -7.55 18.68 17.35
C LEU A 405 -6.05 18.64 17.02
N PRO A 406 -5.68 18.40 15.75
CA PRO A 406 -4.30 18.55 15.32
C PRO A 406 -3.89 20.02 15.36
N VAL A 407 -2.75 20.29 15.99
CA VAL A 407 -2.22 21.65 16.20
C VAL A 407 -1.44 22.13 14.99
N ARG A 408 -0.68 21.23 14.34
CA ARG A 408 0.14 21.53 13.17
C ARG A 408 0.35 20.29 12.31
N SER A 409 0.88 20.50 11.11
CA SER A 409 1.27 19.42 10.21
C SER A 409 2.79 19.43 9.96
N ASN A 410 3.34 18.27 9.58
CA ASN A 410 4.74 18.12 9.17
C ASN A 410 4.83 17.58 7.72
N THR A 411 6.05 17.38 7.21
CA THR A 411 6.31 16.90 5.83
C THR A 411 6.09 15.40 5.61
N LYS A 412 5.74 14.62 6.64
CA LYS A 412 5.46 13.19 6.50
C LYS A 412 4.13 12.95 5.78
N LEU A 413 3.99 11.77 5.20
CA LEU A 413 2.79 11.37 4.45
C LEU A 413 1.70 10.79 5.38
N GLY A 414 0.44 10.92 4.96
CA GLY A 414 -0.71 10.32 5.62
C GLY A 414 -1.00 10.86 7.02
N LEU A 415 -1.51 10.01 7.91
CA LEU A 415 -1.88 10.40 9.28
C LEU A 415 -0.69 10.83 10.12
N ALA A 416 0.51 10.32 9.84
CA ALA A 416 1.74 10.72 10.52
C ALA A 416 2.12 12.20 10.28
N SER A 417 1.47 12.86 9.30
CA SER A 417 1.62 14.29 9.07
C SER A 417 1.02 15.13 10.20
N LEU A 418 -0.01 14.61 10.89
CA LEU A 418 -0.75 15.34 11.92
C LEU A 418 0.00 15.30 13.26
N LEU A 419 0.17 16.48 13.86
CA LEU A 419 0.81 16.66 15.17
C LEU A 419 -0.20 17.18 16.19
N PHE A 420 -0.16 16.63 17.39
CA PHE A 420 -1.05 16.92 18.51
C PHE A 420 -0.27 17.51 19.69
N SER A 421 -0.94 18.28 20.55
CA SER A 421 -0.37 18.73 21.82
C SER A 421 -0.27 17.55 22.78
N ASP A 422 0.91 17.30 23.35
CA ASP A 422 1.09 16.20 24.30
C ASP A 422 0.20 16.39 25.55
N LEU A 423 0.07 17.64 26.01
CA LEU A 423 -0.77 18.02 27.13
C LEU A 423 -2.26 17.77 26.87
N GLN A 424 -2.75 17.99 25.65
CA GLN A 424 -4.16 17.73 25.31
C GLN A 424 -4.49 16.23 25.37
N ILE A 425 -3.59 15.39 24.87
CA ILE A 425 -3.76 13.93 24.92
C ILE A 425 -3.70 13.44 26.37
N GLU A 426 -2.78 13.97 27.17
CA GLU A 426 -2.68 13.62 28.60
C GLU A 426 -3.92 14.06 29.39
N ASN A 427 -4.41 15.28 29.17
CA ASN A 427 -5.63 15.75 29.83
C ASN A 427 -6.84 14.89 29.48
N TYR A 428 -6.99 14.49 28.21
CA TYR A 428 -8.09 13.63 27.78
C TYR A 428 -7.99 12.21 28.38
N ILE A 429 -6.78 11.65 28.49
CA ILE A 429 -6.55 10.38 29.19
C ILE A 429 -6.94 10.51 30.67
N MET A 430 -6.51 11.58 31.34
CA MET A 430 -6.83 11.82 32.75
C MET A 430 -8.33 11.99 32.98
N GLU A 431 -9.04 12.63 32.05
CA GLU A 431 -10.50 12.80 32.11
C GLU A 431 -11.22 11.46 31.96
N LEU A 432 -10.83 10.62 31.00
CA LEU A 432 -11.37 9.27 30.84
C LEU A 432 -11.10 8.39 32.06
N GLU A 433 -9.89 8.42 32.60
CA GLU A 433 -9.55 7.67 33.82
C GLU A 433 -10.37 8.13 35.03
N ARG A 434 -10.66 9.44 35.16
CA ARG A 434 -11.57 9.95 36.21
C ARG A 434 -12.99 9.44 36.05
N ILE A 435 -13.51 9.46 34.82
CA ILE A 435 -14.87 8.98 34.51
C ILE A 435 -14.99 7.47 34.77
N GLN A 436 -13.94 6.71 34.48
CA GLN A 436 -13.97 5.24 34.57
C GLN A 436 -13.69 4.69 35.97
N ILE A 437 -12.97 5.43 36.83
CA ILE A 437 -12.48 4.93 38.14
C ILE A 437 -13.13 5.66 39.35
N GLY A 438 -13.71 6.85 39.17
CA GLY A 438 -14.27 7.66 40.29
C GLY A 438 -13.19 8.37 41.14
N GLU A 439 -13.55 8.94 42.31
CA GLU A 439 -12.61 9.65 43.22
C GLU A 439 -11.65 8.68 43.95
N THR A 440 -10.61 8.22 43.24
CA THR A 440 -9.53 7.38 43.78
C THR A 440 -8.19 8.12 43.82
N PHE A 441 -7.38 7.81 44.84
CA PHE A 441 -6.08 8.43 45.07
C PHE A 441 -4.95 7.40 45.01
N SER A 442 -3.79 7.83 44.53
CA SER A 442 -2.54 7.06 44.58
C SER A 442 -1.92 7.06 45.98
N ALA A 443 -1.08 6.08 46.31
CA ALA A 443 -0.42 6.04 47.62
C ALA A 443 0.35 7.32 48.01
N PRO A 444 1.05 8.03 47.09
CA PRO A 444 1.67 9.33 47.41
C PRO A 444 0.66 10.45 47.73
N GLU A 445 -0.48 10.50 47.04
CA GLU A 445 -1.54 11.48 47.30
C GLU A 445 -2.22 11.21 48.63
N VAL A 446 -2.45 9.94 48.97
CA VAL A 446 -2.96 9.52 50.28
C VAL A 446 -1.99 9.89 51.40
N ALA A 447 -0.68 9.69 51.18
CA ALA A 447 0.35 10.08 52.13
C ALA A 447 0.27 11.57 52.48
N LYS A 448 0.11 12.43 51.45
CA LYS A 448 -0.05 13.89 51.62
C LYS A 448 -1.33 14.25 52.38
N ARG A 449 -2.45 13.59 52.08
CA ARG A 449 -3.75 13.83 52.76
C ARG A 449 -3.77 13.38 54.22
N LEU A 450 -3.10 12.26 54.53
CA LEU A 450 -2.99 11.76 55.90
C LEU A 450 -1.89 12.45 56.71
N GLY A 451 -0.96 13.16 56.05
CA GLY A 451 0.17 13.84 56.69
C GLY A 451 1.29 12.87 57.11
N ILE A 452 1.48 11.77 56.37
CA ILE A 452 2.45 10.71 56.66
C ILE A 452 3.42 10.49 55.50
N GLY A 453 4.54 9.81 55.76
CA GLY A 453 5.48 9.43 54.70
C GLY A 453 4.91 8.38 53.74
N VAL A 454 5.33 8.42 52.47
CA VAL A 454 4.89 7.48 51.43
C VAL A 454 5.17 6.02 51.83
N SER A 455 6.33 5.74 52.42
CA SER A 455 6.70 4.42 52.94
C SER A 455 5.76 3.92 54.04
N ASN A 456 5.25 4.82 54.88
CA ASN A 456 4.29 4.47 55.94
C ASN A 456 2.91 4.15 55.33
N THR A 457 2.51 4.88 54.28
CA THR A 457 1.25 4.60 53.57
C THR A 457 1.24 3.19 52.97
N TYR A 458 2.34 2.76 52.33
CA TYR A 458 2.48 1.38 51.84
C TYR A 458 2.52 0.33 52.95
N PHE A 459 2.99 0.69 54.15
CA PHE A 459 2.94 -0.20 55.31
C PHE A 459 1.50 -0.40 55.81
N LEU A 460 0.73 0.67 55.96
CA LEU A 460 -0.68 0.62 56.38
C LEU A 460 -1.55 -0.17 55.40
N ILE A 461 -1.26 -0.02 54.11
CA ILE A 461 -1.86 -0.82 53.04
C ILE A 461 -1.58 -2.32 53.23
N ARG A 462 -0.31 -2.70 53.47
CA ARG A 462 0.08 -4.11 53.64
C ARG A 462 -0.52 -4.76 54.89
N LYS A 463 -0.73 -3.99 55.96
CA LYS A 463 -1.36 -4.44 57.20
C LYS A 463 -2.89 -4.46 57.14
N GLY A 464 -3.49 -4.04 56.03
CA GLY A 464 -4.95 -4.01 55.86
C GLY A 464 -5.66 -2.88 56.62
N LEU A 465 -4.90 -1.96 57.24
CA LEU A 465 -5.46 -0.78 57.91
C LEU A 465 -6.00 0.25 56.91
N LEU A 466 -5.45 0.29 55.69
CA LEU A 466 -6.02 0.98 54.54
C LEU A 466 -6.43 -0.06 53.50
N GLN A 467 -7.74 -0.28 53.34
CA GLN A 467 -8.27 -1.21 52.35
C GLN A 467 -8.04 -0.70 50.93
N ILE A 468 -7.42 -1.53 50.09
CA ILE A 468 -7.15 -1.19 48.69
C ILE A 468 -8.34 -1.65 47.84
N HIS A 469 -8.78 -0.81 46.91
CA HIS A 469 -9.58 -1.30 45.79
C HIS A 469 -8.62 -1.72 44.67
N ARG A 470 -8.35 -3.02 44.56
CA ARG A 470 -7.54 -3.56 43.45
C ARG A 470 -8.43 -3.74 42.24
N GLN A 471 -8.55 -2.72 41.40
CA GLN A 471 -9.06 -2.91 40.05
C GLN A 471 -7.88 -2.84 39.09
N SER A 472 -7.58 -3.97 38.46
CA SER A 472 -6.60 -4.01 37.38
C SER A 472 -7.24 -3.35 36.16
N VAL A 473 -6.69 -2.20 35.76
CA VAL A 473 -6.98 -1.62 34.46
C VAL A 473 -5.68 -1.64 33.67
N ASN A 474 -5.63 -2.51 32.65
CA ASN A 474 -4.62 -2.53 31.59
C ASN A 474 -3.15 -2.63 32.03
N GLY A 475 -2.84 -3.62 32.87
CA GLY A 475 -1.46 -4.06 33.14
C GLY A 475 -0.64 -3.15 34.07
N TYR A 476 -1.17 -1.99 34.44
CA TYR A 476 -0.64 -1.17 35.54
C TYR A 476 -1.44 -1.45 36.81
N CYS A 477 -0.94 -2.35 37.64
CA CYS A 477 -1.46 -2.56 39.00
C CYS A 477 -1.00 -1.40 39.91
N GLY A 478 -1.55 -0.21 39.68
CA GLY A 478 -1.39 0.92 40.60
C GLY A 478 -2.25 0.71 41.84
N LEU A 479 -1.66 0.83 43.03
CA LEU A 479 -2.38 0.85 44.30
C LEU A 479 -3.27 2.10 44.35
N ARG A 480 -4.58 1.94 44.17
CA ARG A 480 -5.60 3.00 44.22
C ARG A 480 -6.47 2.85 45.46
N ILE A 481 -6.75 3.95 46.15
CA ILE A 481 -7.52 3.99 47.40
C ILE A 481 -8.71 4.95 47.22
N ASN A 482 -9.93 4.47 47.49
CA ASN A 482 -11.14 5.28 47.45
C ASN A 482 -11.12 6.34 48.55
N LYS A 483 -11.73 7.49 48.27
CA LYS A 483 -11.96 8.53 49.28
C LYS A 483 -12.69 8.01 50.52
N SER A 484 -13.71 7.17 50.33
CA SER A 484 -14.48 6.55 51.42
C SER A 484 -13.61 5.73 52.37
N THR A 485 -12.57 5.06 51.89
CA THR A 485 -11.60 4.34 52.74
C THR A 485 -10.74 5.29 53.57
N ILE A 486 -10.34 6.43 52.99
CA ILE A 486 -9.54 7.44 53.70
C ILE A 486 -10.39 8.08 54.81
N ASP A 487 -11.66 8.36 54.51
CA ASP A 487 -12.60 8.93 55.47
C ASP A 487 -12.90 7.92 56.61
N LEU A 488 -13.11 6.65 56.27
CA LEU A 488 -13.25 5.56 57.25
C LEU A 488 -12.01 5.44 58.14
N PHE A 489 -10.81 5.50 57.56
CA PHE A 489 -9.56 5.45 58.32
C PHE A 489 -9.43 6.64 59.29
N ASN A 490 -9.73 7.86 58.83
CA ASN A 490 -9.71 9.05 59.68
C ASN A 490 -10.78 9.01 60.78
N SER A 491 -11.92 8.36 60.57
CA SER A 491 -12.95 8.20 61.61
C SER A 491 -12.58 7.13 62.65
N THR A 492 -11.87 6.07 62.23
CA THR A 492 -11.56 4.91 63.09
C THR A 492 -10.26 5.08 63.87
N TYR A 493 -9.25 5.70 63.26
CA TYR A 493 -7.89 5.76 63.77
C TYR A 493 -7.39 7.20 63.94
N VAL A 494 -6.40 7.36 64.81
CA VAL A 494 -5.75 8.66 65.01
C VAL A 494 -4.24 8.49 65.23
N PHE A 495 -3.48 9.41 64.64
CA PHE A 495 -2.04 9.51 64.86
C PHE A 495 -1.76 10.32 66.13
N PRO A 496 -0.90 9.85 67.05
CA PRO A 496 -0.51 10.59 68.25
C PRO A 496 0.02 11.98 67.95
N ALA A 497 0.67 12.20 66.80
CA ALA A 497 1.16 13.51 66.39
C ALA A 497 0.05 14.57 66.28
N LYS A 498 -1.14 14.20 65.79
CA LYS A 498 -2.28 15.13 65.66
C LYS A 498 -2.87 15.49 67.02
N VAL A 499 -2.99 14.51 67.92
CA VAL A 499 -3.51 14.71 69.29
C VAL A 499 -2.49 15.46 70.16
N ALA A 500 -1.20 15.14 70.02
CA ALA A 500 -0.12 15.78 70.76
C ALA A 500 0.00 17.27 70.42
N GLN A 501 -0.24 17.66 69.16
CA GLN A 501 -0.27 19.06 68.74
C GLN A 501 -1.39 19.85 69.42
N GLN A 502 -2.57 19.23 69.60
CA GLN A 502 -3.71 19.85 70.31
C GLN A 502 -3.46 19.99 71.82
N LEU A 503 -2.65 19.10 72.41
CA LEU A 503 -2.29 19.10 73.84
C LEU A 503 -0.95 19.82 74.12
N GLY A 504 -0.29 20.41 73.11
CA GLY A 504 0.98 21.11 73.28
C GLY A 504 2.14 20.21 73.75
N THR A 505 2.15 18.93 73.34
CA THR A 505 3.19 17.96 73.75
C THR A 505 3.85 17.28 72.54
N SER A 506 4.85 16.44 72.78
CA SER A 506 5.52 15.66 71.72
C SER A 506 4.82 14.32 71.49
N SER A 507 4.73 13.90 70.22
CA SER A 507 4.13 12.62 69.80
C SER A 507 4.70 11.41 70.58
N SER A 508 6.01 11.40 70.85
CA SER A 508 6.68 10.33 71.59
C SER A 508 6.31 10.31 73.07
N ARG A 509 6.17 11.47 73.71
CA ARG A 509 5.75 11.57 75.12
C ARG A 509 4.31 11.10 75.28
N LEU A 510 3.41 11.55 74.38
CA LEU A 510 2.02 11.13 74.38
C LEU A 510 1.88 9.63 74.14
N THR A 511 2.64 9.06 73.20
CA THR A 511 2.61 7.60 72.94
C THR A 511 3.01 6.79 74.18
N ASN A 512 4.06 7.20 74.89
CA ASN A 512 4.50 6.51 76.10
C ASN A 512 3.48 6.63 77.23
N LEU A 513 2.86 7.79 77.38
CA LEU A 513 1.80 8.03 78.36
C LEU A 513 0.57 7.17 78.06
N LEU A 514 0.12 7.09 76.80
CA LEU A 514 -0.99 6.22 76.40
C LEU A 514 -0.70 4.75 76.71
N ILE A 515 0.54 4.29 76.47
CA ILE A 515 0.95 2.92 76.78
C ILE A 515 1.01 2.65 78.30
N MET A 516 1.45 3.62 79.11
CA MET A 516 1.47 3.48 80.58
C MET A 516 0.06 3.42 81.19
N HIS A 517 -0.92 4.06 80.55
CA HIS A 517 -2.34 3.98 80.91
C HIS A 517 -3.09 2.80 80.23
N ASP A 518 -2.35 1.76 79.83
CA ASP A 518 -2.84 0.50 79.24
C ASP A 518 -3.65 0.65 77.94
N ILE A 519 -3.47 1.75 77.22
CA ILE A 519 -4.04 1.94 75.88
C ILE A 519 -3.05 1.37 74.86
N LYS A 520 -3.46 0.29 74.19
CA LYS A 520 -2.59 -0.44 73.27
C LYS A 520 -2.61 0.19 71.88
N PRO A 521 -1.45 0.52 71.29
CA PRO A 521 -1.41 0.96 69.91
C PRO A 521 -1.79 -0.17 68.95
N VAL A 522 -2.57 0.15 67.93
CA VAL A 522 -2.99 -0.76 66.86
C VAL A 522 -1.83 -1.11 65.93
N SER A 523 -0.92 -0.16 65.72
CA SER A 523 0.28 -0.32 64.90
C SER A 523 1.39 0.56 65.46
N GLY A 524 2.65 0.15 65.30
CA GLY A 524 3.81 0.88 65.80
C GLY A 524 5.09 0.05 65.80
N SER A 525 6.23 0.70 66.02
CA SER A 525 7.54 0.06 65.82
C SER A 525 7.79 -1.15 66.72
N LYS A 526 7.18 -1.17 67.91
CA LYS A 526 7.23 -2.29 68.87
C LYS A 526 6.03 -3.25 68.82
N VAL A 527 5.01 -2.95 68.01
CA VAL A 527 3.80 -3.80 67.87
C VAL A 527 3.94 -4.70 66.65
N ASP A 528 4.16 -4.08 65.49
CA ASP A 528 4.09 -4.77 64.19
C ASP A 528 5.20 -4.34 63.22
N GLY A 529 6.18 -3.56 63.71
CA GLY A 529 7.27 -2.97 62.93
C GLY A 529 6.88 -1.68 62.19
N GLY A 530 5.72 -1.08 62.50
CA GLY A 530 5.25 0.16 61.86
C GLY A 530 6.11 1.38 62.15
N MET A 531 6.24 2.28 61.17
CA MET A 531 7.10 3.47 61.31
C MET A 531 6.50 4.55 62.22
N GLN A 532 5.18 4.53 62.44
CA GLN A 532 4.48 5.46 63.32
C GLN A 532 3.46 4.69 64.16
N TYR A 533 3.22 5.18 65.38
CA TYR A 533 2.19 4.63 66.25
C TYR A 533 0.80 5.10 65.81
N ILE A 534 -0.19 4.21 65.86
CA ILE A 534 -1.60 4.48 65.54
C ILE A 534 -2.47 3.91 66.66
N PHE A 535 -3.48 4.68 67.08
CA PHE A 535 -4.44 4.29 68.12
C PHE A 535 -5.86 4.34 67.58
N ARG A 536 -6.78 3.57 68.18
CA ARG A 536 -8.21 3.67 67.88
C ARG A 536 -8.75 4.96 68.49
N ARG A 537 -9.50 5.71 67.68
CA ARG A 537 -10.05 6.99 68.13
C ARG A 537 -11.03 6.80 69.30
N ALA A 538 -11.88 5.78 69.23
CA ALA A 538 -12.85 5.45 70.29
C ALA A 538 -12.22 5.10 71.65
N GLU A 539 -10.96 4.65 71.70
CA GLU A 539 -10.26 4.35 72.96
C GLU A 539 -9.66 5.63 73.58
N ILE A 540 -9.22 6.54 72.73
CA ILE A 540 -8.70 7.84 73.15
C ILE A 540 -9.83 8.76 73.63
N GLU A 541 -10.99 8.75 72.97
CA GLU A 541 -12.15 9.59 73.34
C GLU A 541 -12.81 9.15 74.66
N LYS A 542 -12.64 7.90 75.09
CA LYS A 542 -13.14 7.41 76.39
C LYS A 542 -12.38 7.95 77.60
N ILE A 543 -11.26 8.61 77.37
CA ILE A 543 -10.30 8.97 78.40
C ILE A 543 -10.14 10.49 78.42
N ASP A 544 -10.17 11.10 79.60
CA ASP A 544 -9.84 12.51 79.75
C ASP A 544 -8.34 12.72 79.64
N LEU A 545 -7.88 12.81 78.38
CA LEU A 545 -6.49 13.07 78.04
C LEU A 545 -5.93 14.37 78.66
N LYS A 546 -6.78 15.38 78.91
CA LYS A 546 -6.33 16.63 79.51
C LYS A 546 -6.01 16.43 80.99
N ALA A 547 -6.85 15.69 81.71
CA ALA A 547 -6.59 15.35 83.11
C ALA A 547 -5.31 14.51 83.27
N ILE A 548 -5.13 13.48 82.45
CA ILE A 548 -3.94 12.61 82.50
C ILE A 548 -2.66 13.38 82.10
N TRP A 549 -2.75 14.25 81.10
CA TRP A 549 -1.62 15.07 80.69
C TRP A 549 -1.22 16.11 81.76
N GLN A 550 -2.19 16.72 82.45
CA GLN A 550 -1.90 17.64 83.56
C GLN A 550 -1.28 16.91 84.76
N ALA A 551 -1.74 15.69 85.08
CA ALA A 551 -1.18 14.88 86.16
C ALA A 551 0.27 14.42 85.89
N SER A 552 0.62 14.14 84.63
CA SER A 552 1.94 13.63 84.23
C SER A 552 2.95 14.70 83.79
N LYS A 553 2.64 15.99 84.00
CA LYS A 553 3.45 17.13 83.52
C LYS A 553 4.85 17.19 84.14
N HIS A 554 4.99 16.67 85.37
CA HIS A 554 6.24 16.64 86.13
C HIS A 554 6.97 15.29 86.11
N GLU A 555 6.43 14.27 85.45
CA GLU A 555 7.08 12.95 85.36
C GLU A 555 8.12 12.88 84.23
N HIS A 556 9.27 12.25 84.51
CA HIS A 556 10.36 12.03 83.56
C HIS A 556 10.09 10.82 82.66
N ILE A 557 9.26 11.00 81.64
CA ILE A 557 8.91 9.95 80.67
C ILE A 557 9.87 10.00 79.48
N SER A 558 11.12 9.52 79.64
CA SER A 558 12.16 9.55 78.58
C SER A 558 12.74 8.19 78.18
N ARG A 559 12.24 7.70 77.02
CA ARG A 559 12.91 7.07 75.84
C ARG A 559 13.77 5.79 75.99
N LEU A 560 13.30 4.72 75.33
CA LEU A 560 13.82 3.34 75.27
C LEU A 560 14.86 3.03 74.14
N ASN A 561 15.54 3.98 73.47
CA ASN A 561 16.32 3.65 72.25
C ASN A 561 17.56 4.53 71.97
N GLU A 562 18.73 4.16 72.49
CA GLU A 562 20.03 4.50 71.86
C GLU A 562 20.85 3.22 71.61
N ARG A 563 21.38 3.07 70.39
CA ARG A 563 22.28 1.98 70.01
C ARG A 563 23.65 2.25 70.62
N LYS A 564 24.09 1.41 71.55
CA LYS A 564 25.41 1.49 72.20
C LYS A 564 26.51 1.28 71.14
N LEU A 565 27.28 2.32 70.83
CA LEU A 565 28.47 2.26 69.98
C LEU A 565 29.69 2.00 70.87
N ILE A 566 30.60 1.15 70.43
CA ILE A 566 31.78 0.74 71.20
C ILE A 566 33.06 0.92 70.38
N GLY A 567 34.14 1.31 71.06
CA GLY A 567 35.47 1.51 70.47
C GLY A 567 36.25 0.21 70.32
N LEU A 568 37.41 0.27 69.66
CA LEU A 568 38.24 -0.90 69.32
C LEU A 568 38.63 -1.76 70.53
N GLN A 569 39.07 -1.12 71.62
CA GLN A 569 39.50 -1.83 72.84
C GLN A 569 38.35 -2.61 73.49
N GLN A 570 37.16 -2.03 73.47
CA GLN A 570 35.96 -2.65 74.00
C GLN A 570 35.42 -3.74 73.06
N ALA A 571 35.54 -3.56 71.75
CA ALA A 571 35.22 -4.58 70.76
C ALA A 571 36.16 -5.80 70.86
N ALA A 572 37.46 -5.58 71.07
CA ALA A 572 38.47 -6.61 71.27
C ALA A 572 38.17 -7.44 72.53
N SER A 573 37.88 -6.77 73.65
CA SER A 573 37.47 -7.44 74.89
C SER A 573 36.19 -8.28 74.72
N LEU A 574 35.21 -7.80 73.95
CA LEU A 574 33.95 -8.52 73.72
C LEU A 574 34.06 -9.69 72.75
N LEU A 575 34.99 -9.63 71.79
CA LEU A 575 35.28 -10.70 70.84
C LEU A 575 36.29 -11.72 71.39
N GLY A 576 36.98 -11.41 72.49
CA GLY A 576 38.03 -12.25 73.05
C GLY A 576 39.31 -12.27 72.21
N THR A 577 39.61 -11.17 71.48
CA THR A 577 40.75 -11.07 70.55
C THR A 577 41.59 -9.81 70.84
N ASP A 578 42.72 -9.62 70.14
CA ASP A 578 43.49 -8.38 70.22
C ASP A 578 42.81 -7.25 69.39
N GLN A 579 43.12 -5.99 69.71
CA GLN A 579 42.74 -4.83 68.89
C GLN A 579 43.23 -4.95 67.44
N ARG A 580 44.40 -5.57 67.22
CA ARG A 580 44.93 -5.83 65.88
C ARG A 580 44.05 -6.77 65.07
N ASP A 581 43.49 -7.80 65.68
CA ASP A 581 42.60 -8.75 65.00
C ASP A 581 41.26 -8.09 64.66
N VAL A 582 40.75 -7.23 65.53
CA VAL A 582 39.54 -6.44 65.25
C VAL A 582 39.75 -5.49 64.08
N LEU A 583 40.94 -4.88 63.99
CA LEU A 583 41.33 -4.05 62.84
C LEU A 583 41.44 -4.89 61.56
N ASP A 584 42.05 -6.06 61.61
CA ASP A 584 42.15 -7.00 60.48
C ASP A 584 40.76 -7.44 59.98
N LEU A 585 39.81 -7.72 60.89
CA LEU A 585 38.41 -8.00 60.55
C LEU A 585 37.70 -6.81 59.87
N ILE A 586 38.05 -5.58 60.25
CA ILE A 586 37.53 -4.36 59.61
C ILE A 586 38.15 -4.19 58.22
N GLU A 587 39.45 -4.40 58.06
CA GLU A 587 40.17 -4.28 56.78
C GLU A 587 39.72 -5.33 55.76
N ARG A 588 39.46 -6.56 56.20
CA ARG A 588 38.88 -7.64 55.37
C ARG A 588 37.38 -7.44 55.08
N GLY A 589 36.77 -6.42 55.69
CA GLY A 589 35.38 -6.00 55.46
C GLY A 589 34.34 -6.91 56.11
N ILE A 590 34.75 -7.70 57.10
CA ILE A 590 33.86 -8.57 57.89
C ILE A 590 33.09 -7.73 58.91
N LEU A 591 33.79 -6.82 59.61
CA LEU A 591 33.17 -5.81 60.47
C LEU A 591 33.02 -4.49 59.72
N LYS A 592 31.81 -3.91 59.73
CA LYS A 592 31.54 -2.63 59.08
C LYS A 592 31.66 -1.48 60.09
N PRO A 593 32.60 -0.53 59.91
CA PRO A 593 32.70 0.62 60.78
C PRO A 593 31.53 1.59 60.53
N HIS A 594 31.05 2.24 61.59
CA HIS A 594 29.97 3.21 61.47
C HIS A 594 30.49 4.46 60.75
N ARG A 595 29.86 4.82 59.62
CA ARG A 595 30.18 6.09 58.92
C ARG A 595 29.49 7.24 59.67
N HIS A 596 30.27 8.26 59.99
CA HIS A 596 29.90 9.49 60.71
C HIS A 596 29.87 9.41 62.25
N LEU A 597 30.92 9.97 62.85
CA LEU A 597 30.83 10.63 64.15
C LEU A 597 30.84 12.16 63.92
N PRO A 598 30.08 12.94 64.71
CA PRO A 598 30.23 14.39 64.77
C PRO A 598 31.68 14.75 65.15
N ARG A 599 32.27 15.69 64.40
CA ARG A 599 33.71 15.98 64.29
C ARG A 599 34.43 16.53 65.53
N SER A 600 33.95 16.38 66.78
CA SER A 600 34.58 17.09 67.92
C SER A 600 34.95 16.30 69.18
N ARG A 601 34.78 14.97 69.28
CA ARG A 601 35.13 14.26 70.53
C ARG A 601 35.98 12.99 70.46
N HIS A 602 36.24 12.41 69.30
CA HIS A 602 36.94 11.11 69.23
C HIS A 602 37.91 11.03 68.04
N LYS A 603 38.91 11.91 68.01
CA LYS A 603 39.96 11.87 66.97
C LYS A 603 41.00 10.76 67.20
N ASN A 604 41.12 10.24 68.42
CA ASN A 604 42.19 9.32 68.82
C ASN A 604 41.73 7.86 69.05
N ASP A 605 40.42 7.56 68.98
CA ASP A 605 39.86 6.27 69.43
C ASP A 605 39.63 5.23 68.31
N GLY A 606 40.03 5.53 67.07
CA GLY A 606 39.86 4.63 65.92
C GLY A 606 38.40 4.42 65.48
N PRO A 607 38.13 3.49 64.54
CA PRO A 607 36.79 3.20 64.04
C PRO A 607 35.87 2.59 65.11
N PHE A 608 34.65 3.11 65.22
CA PHE A 608 33.62 2.61 66.13
C PHE A 608 32.71 1.60 65.43
N VAL A 609 32.31 0.57 66.17
CA VAL A 609 31.43 -0.51 65.70
C VAL A 609 30.22 -0.60 66.63
N SER A 610 29.05 -0.94 66.09
CA SER A 610 27.83 -1.09 66.92
C SER A 610 27.87 -2.39 67.74
N MET A 611 27.46 -2.32 69.01
CA MET A 611 27.39 -3.47 69.92
C MET A 611 26.64 -4.67 69.30
N PHE A 612 25.54 -4.41 68.59
CA PHE A 612 24.76 -5.43 67.90
C PHE A 612 25.54 -6.20 66.82
N THR A 613 26.46 -5.54 66.12
CA THR A 613 27.30 -6.19 65.11
C THR A 613 28.36 -7.05 65.78
N ILE A 614 28.91 -6.59 66.90
CA ILE A 614 29.88 -7.35 67.68
C ILE A 614 29.21 -8.60 68.27
N GLU A 615 28.03 -8.49 68.87
CA GLU A 615 27.26 -9.64 69.38
C GLU A 615 26.95 -10.67 68.28
N LYS A 616 26.61 -10.21 67.07
CA LYS A 616 26.37 -11.11 65.94
C LYS A 616 27.60 -11.92 65.52
N HIS A 617 28.79 -11.35 65.65
CA HIS A 617 30.05 -11.96 65.22
C HIS A 617 30.83 -12.60 66.38
N LYS A 618 30.35 -12.47 67.63
CA LYS A 618 31.01 -12.91 68.85
C LYS A 618 31.33 -14.41 68.86
N ASP A 619 30.42 -15.23 68.37
CA ASP A 619 30.56 -16.69 68.39
C ASP A 619 31.15 -17.27 67.09
N ARG A 620 31.56 -16.41 66.14
CA ARG A 620 31.96 -16.80 64.78
C ARG A 620 33.32 -16.25 64.35
N THR A 621 34.10 -15.68 65.26
CA THR A 621 35.37 -15.03 64.97
C THR A 621 36.39 -15.96 64.31
N VAL A 622 36.39 -17.24 64.69
CA VAL A 622 37.27 -18.29 64.13
C VAL A 622 36.91 -18.62 62.66
N ASP A 623 35.61 -18.59 62.31
CA ASP A 623 35.10 -18.94 60.97
C ASP A 623 35.53 -17.93 59.88
N TYR A 624 35.94 -16.73 60.28
CA TYR A 624 36.31 -15.66 59.34
C TYR A 624 37.82 -15.53 59.13
N SER A 625 38.63 -16.38 59.77
CA SER A 625 40.07 -16.37 59.60
C SER A 625 40.45 -16.71 58.16
N GLY A 626 41.32 -15.89 57.56
CA GLY A 626 41.75 -16.07 56.16
C GLY A 626 40.74 -15.66 55.09
N LEU A 627 39.55 -15.16 55.47
CA LEU A 627 38.49 -14.76 54.55
C LEU A 627 38.45 -13.25 54.29
N VAL A 628 38.01 -12.87 53.09
CA VAL A 628 37.69 -11.49 52.70
C VAL A 628 36.27 -11.38 52.21
N SER A 629 35.63 -10.24 52.52
CA SER A 629 34.28 -9.94 52.03
C SER A 629 34.26 -9.74 50.51
N SER A 630 33.10 -10.00 49.89
CA SER A 630 32.86 -9.72 48.45
C SER A 630 33.24 -8.29 48.05
N THR A 631 33.03 -7.31 48.94
CA THR A 631 33.40 -5.92 48.71
C THR A 631 34.92 -5.70 48.66
N VAL A 632 35.67 -6.37 49.53
CA VAL A 632 37.13 -6.25 49.57
C VAL A 632 37.76 -7.06 48.44
N ALA A 633 37.29 -8.29 48.19
CA ALA A 633 37.74 -9.10 47.06
C ALA A 633 37.54 -8.39 45.71
N ALA A 634 36.37 -7.78 45.49
CA ALA A 634 36.10 -7.02 44.27
C ALA A 634 37.04 -5.81 44.14
N LYS A 635 37.29 -5.09 45.24
CA LYS A 635 38.24 -3.98 45.27
C LYS A 635 39.68 -4.43 44.96
N MET A 636 40.12 -5.56 45.51
CA MET A 636 41.46 -6.13 45.25
C MET A 636 41.64 -6.53 43.78
N LEU A 637 40.59 -7.03 43.13
CA LEU A 637 40.59 -7.41 41.72
C LEU A 637 40.36 -6.22 40.75
N GLY A 638 40.07 -5.03 41.27
CA GLY A 638 39.74 -3.84 40.49
C GLY A 638 38.39 -3.93 39.75
N VAL A 639 37.44 -4.72 40.26
CA VAL A 639 36.13 -4.97 39.65
C VAL A 639 34.98 -4.60 40.58
N THR A 640 33.76 -4.58 40.05
CA THR A 640 32.56 -4.36 40.89
C THR A 640 32.08 -5.66 41.53
N VAL A 641 31.38 -5.58 42.67
CA VAL A 641 30.80 -6.76 43.34
C VAL A 641 29.86 -7.56 42.41
N PRO A 642 29.00 -6.94 41.58
CA PRO A 642 28.24 -7.67 40.57
C PRO A 642 29.11 -8.38 39.53
N THR A 643 30.20 -7.77 39.05
CA THR A 643 31.12 -8.41 38.10
C THR A 643 31.80 -9.63 38.72
N LEU A 644 32.21 -9.53 39.98
CA LEU A 644 32.78 -10.65 40.72
C LEU A 644 31.81 -11.84 40.78
N HIS A 645 30.55 -11.59 41.13
CA HIS A 645 29.52 -12.63 41.24
C HIS A 645 29.03 -13.18 39.91
N ASN A 646 28.91 -12.35 38.88
CA ASN A 646 28.33 -12.76 37.58
C ASN A 646 29.38 -13.32 36.61
N THR A 647 30.66 -13.01 36.79
CA THR A 647 31.73 -13.40 35.85
C THR A 647 32.72 -14.39 36.46
N TYR A 648 33.17 -14.18 37.70
CA TYR A 648 34.26 -14.99 38.27
C TYR A 648 33.76 -16.27 38.94
N ILE A 649 32.62 -16.22 39.62
CA ILE A 649 32.04 -17.39 40.30
C ILE A 649 31.49 -18.42 39.29
N PRO A 650 30.70 -18.06 38.27
CA PRO A 650 30.17 -19.04 37.31
C PRO A 650 31.25 -19.69 36.46
N LYS A 651 32.36 -18.97 36.19
CA LYS A 651 33.54 -19.49 35.49
C LYS A 651 34.47 -20.31 36.39
N LYS A 652 34.09 -20.55 37.65
CA LYS A 652 34.84 -21.31 38.66
C LYS A 652 36.26 -20.77 38.94
N LEU A 653 36.47 -19.47 38.72
CA LEU A 653 37.76 -18.81 38.97
C LEU A 653 37.93 -18.42 40.44
N LEU A 654 36.83 -18.25 41.17
CA LEU A 654 36.78 -18.00 42.60
C LEU A 654 35.62 -18.79 43.20
N GLN A 655 35.85 -19.45 44.33
CA GLN A 655 34.83 -20.21 45.04
C GLN A 655 34.38 -19.46 46.29
N ILE A 656 33.07 -19.49 46.56
CA ILE A 656 32.51 -18.91 47.78
C ILE A 656 32.92 -19.82 48.95
N ALA A 657 33.71 -19.28 49.87
CA ALA A 657 34.14 -20.00 51.07
C ALA A 657 33.04 -19.99 52.14
N LEU A 658 32.29 -18.89 52.25
CA LEU A 658 31.15 -18.76 53.15
C LEU A 658 30.03 -17.94 52.49
N ASP A 659 28.83 -18.52 52.38
CA ASP A 659 27.67 -17.85 51.80
C ASP A 659 26.80 -17.16 52.86
N GLY A 660 26.59 -15.85 52.71
CA GLY A 660 25.70 -15.05 53.56
C GLY A 660 24.33 -14.76 52.92
N GLY A 661 23.97 -15.46 51.84
CA GLY A 661 22.64 -15.42 51.19
C GLY A 661 22.39 -14.21 50.28
N LYS A 662 23.35 -13.28 50.16
CA LYS A 662 23.31 -12.15 49.21
C LYS A 662 24.70 -11.90 48.64
N PRO A 663 24.83 -11.46 47.38
CA PRO A 663 26.13 -11.17 46.74
C PRO A 663 27.02 -10.18 47.50
N SER A 664 26.42 -9.26 48.28
CA SER A 664 27.16 -8.29 49.10
C SER A 664 27.66 -8.85 50.44
N ILE A 665 27.36 -10.11 50.75
CA ILE A 665 27.60 -10.76 52.06
C ILE A 665 28.18 -12.17 51.88
N CYS A 666 28.86 -12.45 50.76
CA CYS A 666 29.62 -13.69 50.58
C CYS A 666 31.11 -13.44 50.89
N TYR A 667 31.83 -14.47 51.29
CA TYR A 667 33.24 -14.41 51.67
C TYR A 667 34.08 -15.38 50.84
N PHE A 668 35.33 -14.98 50.58
CA PHE A 668 36.28 -15.70 49.73
C PHE A 668 37.60 -15.87 50.46
N TRP A 669 38.36 -16.93 50.17
CA TRP A 669 39.70 -17.08 50.73
C TRP A 669 40.63 -16.02 50.17
N LEU A 670 41.38 -15.35 51.06
CA LEU A 670 42.35 -14.33 50.67
C LEU A 670 43.44 -14.90 49.76
N TYR A 671 43.83 -16.17 49.94
CA TYR A 671 44.85 -16.83 49.11
C TYR A 671 44.34 -17.04 47.67
N ASP A 672 43.10 -17.50 47.49
CA ASP A 672 42.49 -17.68 46.15
C ASP A 672 42.39 -16.35 45.40
N VAL A 673 42.00 -15.28 46.09
CA VAL A 673 41.92 -13.93 45.50
C VAL A 673 43.29 -13.44 45.08
N LYS A 674 44.34 -13.68 45.88
CA LYS A 674 45.73 -13.32 45.54
C LYS A 674 46.28 -14.14 44.37
N ALA A 675 46.07 -15.45 44.36
CA ALA A 675 46.49 -16.33 43.27
C ALA A 675 45.84 -15.94 41.93
N LEU A 676 44.58 -15.53 41.95
CA LEU A 676 43.89 -15.04 40.76
C LEU A 676 44.43 -13.69 40.27
N ILE A 677 44.83 -12.79 41.19
CA ILE A 677 45.48 -11.52 40.82
C ILE A 677 46.81 -11.80 40.12
N GLU A 678 47.63 -12.69 40.68
CA GLU A 678 48.91 -13.09 40.10
C GLU A 678 48.74 -13.71 38.71
N ALA A 679 47.77 -14.61 38.53
CA ALA A 679 47.45 -15.18 37.23
C ALA A 679 46.99 -14.14 36.20
N ARG A 680 46.27 -13.08 36.62
CA ARG A 680 45.87 -11.98 35.72
C ARG A 680 47.03 -11.07 35.35
N GLU A 681 47.96 -10.81 36.27
CA GLU A 681 49.14 -10.00 36.00
C GLU A 681 50.13 -10.71 35.07
N ASN A 682 50.35 -12.03 35.25
CA ASN A 682 51.16 -12.83 34.32
C ASN A 682 50.60 -12.80 32.89
N LEU A 683 49.28 -12.83 32.75
CA LEU A 683 48.62 -12.78 31.44
C LEU A 683 48.76 -11.39 30.80
N LYS A 684 48.76 -10.30 31.57
CA LYS A 684 49.00 -8.95 31.05
C LYS A 684 50.45 -8.72 30.59
N GLN A 685 51.43 -9.40 31.18
CA GLN A 685 52.84 -9.18 30.82
C GLN A 685 53.14 -9.59 29.36
N ASN A 686 52.50 -10.65 28.87
CA ASN A 686 52.75 -11.21 27.54
C ASN A 686 51.67 -10.88 26.50
N CYS A 687 50.60 -10.20 26.92
CA CYS A 687 49.45 -9.93 26.07
C CYS A 687 49.13 -8.45 26.03
N ILE A 688 48.67 -7.97 24.87
CA ILE A 688 48.26 -6.59 24.66
C ILE A 688 46.77 -6.52 24.36
N SER A 689 46.14 -5.43 24.81
CA SER A 689 44.74 -5.13 24.55
C SER A 689 44.50 -4.71 23.09
N THR A 690 43.23 -4.70 22.67
CA THR A 690 42.83 -4.18 21.35
C THR A 690 43.29 -2.72 21.12
N VAL A 691 43.38 -1.92 22.19
CA VAL A 691 43.82 -0.52 22.11
C VAL A 691 45.33 -0.43 21.90
N GLU A 692 46.09 -1.24 22.64
CA GLU A 692 47.55 -1.30 22.53
C GLU A 692 47.97 -1.90 21.18
N ALA A 693 47.28 -2.94 20.71
CA ALA A 693 47.50 -3.51 19.38
C ALA A 693 47.25 -2.48 18.26
N ALA A 694 46.16 -1.70 18.35
CA ALA A 694 45.89 -0.62 17.40
C ALA A 694 46.99 0.45 17.40
N SER A 695 47.49 0.81 18.59
CA SER A 695 48.58 1.76 18.75
C SER A 695 49.90 1.22 18.18
N LEU A 696 50.24 -0.04 18.46
CA LEU A 696 51.47 -0.70 17.98
C LEU A 696 51.47 -0.81 16.45
N CYS A 697 50.32 -1.14 15.85
CA CYS A 697 50.18 -1.23 14.40
C CYS A 697 49.90 0.10 13.68
N ASN A 698 49.83 1.22 14.43
CA ASN A 698 49.45 2.56 13.96
C ASN A 698 48.18 2.56 13.10
N VAL A 699 47.10 1.97 13.61
CA VAL A 699 45.78 1.86 12.95
C VAL A 699 44.64 2.22 13.87
N SER A 700 43.46 2.43 13.29
CA SER A 700 42.25 2.62 14.09
C SER A 700 41.81 1.30 14.74
N ARG A 701 41.05 1.38 15.83
CA ARG A 701 40.52 0.20 16.53
C ARG A 701 39.60 -0.64 15.64
N GLU A 702 38.89 0.01 14.71
CA GLU A 702 38.03 -0.63 13.71
C GLU A 702 38.83 -1.52 12.76
N SER A 703 40.07 -1.14 12.43
CA SER A 703 40.93 -1.95 11.56
C SER A 703 41.32 -3.27 12.23
N ILE A 704 41.54 -3.26 13.55
CA ILE A 704 41.79 -4.50 14.31
C ILE A 704 40.54 -5.40 14.31
N HIS A 705 39.34 -4.81 14.40
CA HIS A 705 38.08 -5.57 14.29
C HIS A 705 37.88 -6.18 12.90
N ASP A 706 38.26 -5.49 11.83
CA ASP A 706 38.22 -6.04 10.47
C ASP A 706 39.22 -7.21 10.32
N TRP A 707 40.39 -7.13 10.97
CA TRP A 707 41.36 -8.22 10.97
C TRP A 707 40.87 -9.46 11.73
N LEU A 708 40.12 -9.28 12.82
CA LEU A 708 39.39 -10.39 13.47
C LEU A 708 38.39 -11.04 12.51
N ALA A 709 37.63 -10.23 11.76
CA ALA A 709 36.58 -10.72 10.86
C ALA A 709 37.14 -11.52 9.66
N VAL A 710 38.35 -11.18 9.22
CA VAL A 710 39.06 -11.88 8.12
C VAL A 710 39.98 -13.00 8.66
N GLY A 711 40.14 -13.09 9.97
CA GLY A 711 40.93 -14.13 10.65
C GLY A 711 42.44 -13.87 10.70
N LEU A 712 42.89 -12.66 10.39
CA LEU A 712 44.31 -12.26 10.36
C LEU A 712 44.93 -12.09 11.75
N LEU A 713 44.09 -11.84 12.77
CA LEU A 713 44.50 -11.77 14.17
C LEU A 713 43.48 -12.53 15.00
N GLN A 714 43.93 -13.32 15.99
CA GLN A 714 43.05 -14.11 16.86
C GLN A 714 43.25 -13.71 18.33
N PRO A 715 42.17 -13.49 19.10
CA PRO A 715 42.29 -13.21 20.51
C PRO A 715 42.67 -14.47 21.28
N ILE A 716 43.40 -14.31 22.38
CA ILE A 716 43.73 -15.41 23.27
C ILE A 716 42.45 -15.93 23.90
N THR A 717 42.26 -17.24 23.84
CA THR A 717 41.11 -17.94 24.43
C THR A 717 41.51 -18.58 25.74
N GLY A 718 40.67 -18.47 26.77
CA GLY A 718 40.94 -19.01 28.10
C GLY A 718 40.06 -18.40 29.18
N THR A 719 39.72 -19.18 30.21
CA THR A 719 38.78 -18.77 31.28
C THR A 719 39.19 -17.48 31.97
N ILE A 720 40.50 -17.25 32.17
CA ILE A 720 41.07 -16.01 32.74
C ILE A 720 41.06 -14.87 31.71
N ALA A 721 41.39 -15.13 30.44
CA ALA A 721 41.40 -14.13 29.37
C ALA A 721 40.00 -13.52 29.15
N GLU A 722 38.95 -14.32 29.27
CA GLU A 722 37.56 -13.85 29.17
C GLU A 722 37.04 -13.08 30.40
N THR A 723 37.88 -12.86 31.43
CA THR A 723 37.53 -11.96 32.55
C THR A 723 37.86 -10.50 32.24
N PHE A 724 38.63 -10.25 31.19
CA PHE A 724 38.94 -8.90 30.73
C PHE A 724 37.78 -8.35 29.90
N ALA A 725 37.54 -7.04 30.00
CA ALA A 725 36.45 -6.38 29.27
C ALA A 725 36.74 -6.21 27.76
N HIS A 726 37.94 -6.56 27.30
CA HIS A 726 38.43 -6.41 25.94
C HIS A 726 39.24 -7.64 25.55
N ASN A 727 39.32 -7.90 24.23
CA ASN A 727 40.14 -8.97 23.69
C ASN A 727 41.63 -8.68 23.94
N LEU A 728 42.34 -9.72 24.38
CA LEU A 728 43.79 -9.75 24.55
C LEU A 728 44.42 -10.55 23.40
N TYR A 729 45.59 -10.12 22.95
CA TYR A 729 46.38 -10.73 21.87
C TYR A 729 47.80 -10.96 22.35
N LEU A 730 48.47 -12.01 21.87
CA LEU A 730 49.90 -12.17 22.13
C LEU A 730 50.65 -11.01 21.47
N ARG A 731 51.60 -10.42 22.22
CA ARG A 731 52.38 -9.28 21.69
C ARG A 731 53.13 -9.68 20.41
N ASP A 732 53.75 -10.85 20.42
CA ASP A 732 54.54 -11.38 19.31
C ASP A 732 53.71 -11.53 18.02
N ASP A 733 52.48 -12.03 18.13
CA ASP A 733 51.56 -12.19 16.98
C ASP A 733 51.23 -10.83 16.34
N VAL A 734 51.02 -9.79 17.16
CA VAL A 734 50.69 -8.44 16.67
C VAL A 734 51.91 -7.79 16.03
N GLU A 735 53.09 -7.97 16.62
CA GLU A 735 54.36 -7.47 16.07
C GLU A 735 54.72 -8.15 14.75
N GLN A 736 54.52 -9.46 14.64
CA GLN A 736 54.73 -10.21 13.40
C GLN A 736 53.78 -9.73 12.30
N LEU A 737 52.48 -9.59 12.60
CA LEU A 737 51.49 -9.10 11.64
C LEU A 737 51.80 -7.67 11.17
N TYR A 738 52.31 -6.82 12.06
CA TYR A 738 52.76 -5.48 11.71
C TYR A 738 53.96 -5.51 10.75
N ALA A 739 54.96 -6.35 11.03
CA ALA A 739 56.14 -6.51 10.17
C ALA A 739 55.77 -7.01 8.76
N GLU A 740 54.90 -8.02 8.67
CA GLU A 740 54.39 -8.55 7.39
C GLU A 740 53.66 -7.48 6.57
N ARG A 741 52.90 -6.62 7.24
CA ARG A 741 52.17 -5.51 6.62
C ARG A 741 53.09 -4.43 6.07
N GLU A 742 54.09 -4.00 6.84
CA GLU A 742 55.04 -2.99 6.37
C GLU A 742 55.91 -3.51 5.23
N ALA A 743 56.32 -4.79 5.28
CA ALA A 743 57.01 -5.45 4.16
C ALA A 743 56.14 -5.50 2.89
N PHE A 744 54.86 -5.84 3.02
CA PHE A 744 53.92 -5.83 1.89
C PHE A 744 53.71 -4.42 1.32
N LYS A 745 53.55 -3.40 2.18
CA LYS A 745 53.40 -2.01 1.74
C LYS A 745 54.64 -1.53 0.98
N ALA A 746 55.84 -1.81 1.50
CA ALA A 746 57.10 -1.45 0.85
C ALA A 746 57.19 -2.06 -0.55
N LYS A 747 56.89 -3.36 -0.68
CA LYS A 747 56.86 -4.06 -1.97
C LYS A 747 55.83 -3.47 -2.95
N ARG A 748 54.62 -3.16 -2.49
CA ARG A 748 53.56 -2.59 -3.34
C ARG A 748 53.84 -1.16 -3.77
N ILE A 749 54.52 -0.37 -2.94
CA ILE A 749 54.96 0.99 -3.28
C ILE A 749 56.04 0.92 -4.37
N SER A 750 57.01 -0.01 -4.28
CA SER A 750 58.01 -0.22 -5.34
C SER A 750 57.41 -0.66 -6.68
N GLU A 751 56.22 -1.29 -6.65
CA GLU A 751 55.46 -1.72 -7.83
C GLU A 751 54.40 -0.70 -8.31
N GLY A 752 54.38 0.52 -7.74
CA GLY A 752 53.42 1.58 -8.12
C GLY A 752 51.96 1.32 -7.74
N GLY A 753 51.71 0.51 -6.70
CA GLY A 753 50.39 0.10 -6.24
C GLY A 753 49.91 0.71 -4.92
N SER A 754 48.62 0.57 -4.59
CA SER A 754 48.05 1.10 -3.34
C SER A 754 48.53 0.36 -2.08
N SER A 755 48.72 1.10 -0.98
CA SER A 755 49.22 0.65 0.33
C SER A 755 48.20 -0.05 1.26
N ARG A 756 47.02 -0.44 0.77
CA ARG A 756 46.00 -1.12 1.60
C ARG A 756 46.32 -2.62 1.75
N PHE A 757 46.49 -3.04 3.01
CA PHE A 757 46.77 -4.42 3.44
C PHE A 757 45.48 -5.08 3.95
N GLY A 758 45.28 -6.37 3.67
CA GLY A 758 44.22 -7.18 4.30
C GLY A 758 42.87 -7.27 3.57
N SER A 759 42.78 -6.92 2.28
CA SER A 759 41.60 -7.25 1.46
C SER A 759 42.02 -7.89 0.14
N PRO A 760 41.42 -9.03 -0.28
CA PRO A 760 41.68 -9.57 -1.60
C PRO A 760 41.18 -8.56 -2.64
N CYS A 761 42.10 -7.85 -3.27
CA CYS A 761 41.77 -7.13 -4.50
C CYS A 761 41.47 -8.19 -5.56
N GLY A 762 40.20 -8.32 -5.95
CA GLY A 762 39.82 -9.08 -7.14
C GLY A 762 40.64 -8.66 -8.36
N PRO A 763 40.70 -9.49 -9.41
CA PRO A 763 41.61 -9.29 -10.53
C PRO A 763 41.50 -7.88 -11.11
N LYS A 764 42.64 -7.20 -11.26
CA LYS A 764 42.74 -5.87 -11.89
C LYS A 764 41.98 -5.90 -13.23
N ARG A 765 40.93 -5.09 -13.37
CA ARG A 765 40.43 -4.72 -14.70
C ARG A 765 41.46 -3.77 -15.30
N GLN A 766 42.07 -4.15 -16.42
CA GLN A 766 42.84 -3.23 -17.27
C GLN A 766 42.00 -1.95 -17.53
N PRO A 767 42.62 -0.76 -17.72
CA PRO A 767 41.86 0.46 -17.93
C PRO A 767 41.06 0.33 -19.22
N VAL A 768 39.75 0.12 -19.08
CA VAL A 768 38.77 0.07 -20.18
C VAL A 768 38.89 1.30 -21.11
N ARG A 769 39.43 2.41 -20.58
CA ARG A 769 39.67 3.68 -21.26
C ARG A 769 40.59 3.59 -22.48
N GLU A 770 41.74 2.92 -22.38
CA GLU A 770 42.72 2.87 -23.49
C GLU A 770 42.23 2.03 -24.68
N LYS A 771 41.41 1.00 -24.41
CA LYS A 771 40.82 0.16 -25.47
C LYS A 771 39.67 0.84 -26.22
N VAL A 772 39.03 1.84 -25.61
CA VAL A 772 37.75 2.40 -26.08
C VAL A 772 37.94 3.81 -26.66
N ALA A 773 38.93 4.56 -26.18
CA ALA A 773 39.24 5.91 -26.67
C ALA A 773 39.47 5.99 -28.20
N PRO A 774 40.24 5.10 -28.85
CA PRO A 774 40.48 5.18 -30.30
C PRO A 774 39.20 4.97 -31.11
N ARG A 775 38.32 4.09 -30.63
CA ARG A 775 37.03 3.79 -31.29
C ARG A 775 36.02 4.91 -31.12
N LEU A 776 35.97 5.54 -29.94
CA LEU A 776 35.16 6.73 -29.69
C LEU A 776 35.56 7.90 -30.60
N GLU A 777 36.86 8.11 -30.81
CA GLU A 777 37.37 9.14 -31.74
C GLU A 777 36.97 8.89 -33.19
N GLN A 778 37.04 7.63 -33.67
CA GLN A 778 36.59 7.25 -35.00
C GLN A 778 35.09 7.50 -35.20
N LEU A 779 34.26 7.10 -34.23
CA LEU A 779 32.81 7.30 -34.28
C LEU A 779 32.45 8.80 -34.28
N PHE A 780 33.23 9.62 -33.56
CA PHE A 780 33.06 11.06 -33.54
C PHE A 780 33.44 11.71 -34.89
N LYS A 781 34.57 11.30 -35.49
CA LYS A 781 35.00 11.78 -36.82
C LYS A 781 34.04 11.37 -37.95
N GLN A 782 33.57 10.12 -37.96
CA GLN A 782 32.58 9.63 -38.93
C GLN A 782 31.25 10.40 -38.86
N TRP A 783 30.94 10.94 -37.69
CA TRP A 783 29.69 11.63 -37.44
C TRP A 783 29.75 13.12 -37.76
N ASN A 784 30.87 13.79 -37.47
CA ASN A 784 31.11 15.18 -37.90
C ASN A 784 31.19 15.36 -39.43
N ALA A 785 31.39 14.28 -40.19
CA ALA A 785 31.37 14.30 -41.65
C ALA A 785 29.95 14.29 -42.27
N LYS A 786 28.87 14.22 -41.46
CA LYS A 786 27.48 14.23 -41.97
C LYS A 786 26.84 15.62 -41.84
N PRO A 787 26.41 16.26 -42.95
CA PRO A 787 26.04 17.68 -42.96
C PRO A 787 24.64 18.03 -42.40
N GLN A 788 23.89 17.11 -41.78
CA GLN A 788 22.55 17.40 -41.26
C GLN A 788 22.21 16.66 -39.95
N GLY A 789 22.22 17.40 -38.83
CA GLY A 789 21.23 17.31 -37.73
C GLY A 789 21.37 16.28 -36.59
N GLN A 790 21.50 16.81 -35.37
CA GLN A 790 21.16 16.31 -34.00
C GLN A 790 22.31 15.94 -33.05
N PRO A 791 22.46 16.54 -31.86
CA PRO A 791 23.49 16.18 -30.88
C PRO A 791 23.40 14.69 -30.46
N VAL A 792 24.50 13.94 -30.64
CA VAL A 792 24.58 12.54 -30.19
C VAL A 792 24.65 12.48 -28.67
N SER A 793 23.67 11.84 -28.06
CA SER A 793 23.70 11.54 -26.62
C SER A 793 24.74 10.47 -26.31
N GLY A 794 25.44 10.61 -25.17
CA GLY A 794 26.39 9.60 -24.68
C GLY A 794 25.78 8.19 -24.56
N GLN A 795 24.46 8.09 -24.40
CA GLN A 795 23.73 6.82 -24.39
C GLN A 795 23.68 6.13 -25.75
N LYS A 796 23.68 6.86 -26.86
CA LYS A 796 23.71 6.28 -28.20
C LYS A 796 25.08 5.67 -28.50
N LEU A 797 26.14 6.37 -28.10
CA LEU A 797 27.52 5.86 -28.15
C LEU A 797 27.70 4.62 -27.26
N LEU A 798 27.10 4.61 -26.06
CA LEU A 798 27.12 3.44 -25.18
C LEU A 798 26.48 2.22 -25.82
N ARG A 799 25.29 2.37 -26.40
CA ARG A 799 24.59 1.25 -27.05
C ARG A 799 25.40 0.67 -28.20
N GLN A 800 26.03 1.53 -28.99
CA GLN A 800 26.85 1.10 -30.13
C GLN A 800 28.11 0.36 -29.67
N LEU A 801 28.83 0.88 -28.65
CA LEU A 801 29.99 0.20 -28.08
C LEU A 801 29.62 -1.15 -27.43
N VAL A 802 28.48 -1.22 -26.74
CA VAL A 802 27.98 -2.48 -26.17
C VAL A 802 27.61 -3.49 -27.26
N GLN A 803 27.02 -3.04 -28.38
CA GLN A 803 26.76 -3.90 -29.55
C GLN A 803 28.04 -4.39 -30.22
N GLU A 804 29.11 -3.58 -30.22
CA GLU A 804 30.44 -3.93 -30.72
C GLU A 804 31.26 -4.79 -29.73
N GLY A 805 30.67 -5.20 -28.59
CA GLY A 805 31.30 -6.11 -27.62
C GLY A 805 32.14 -5.43 -26.54
N TYR A 806 32.11 -4.09 -26.44
CA TYR A 806 32.82 -3.36 -25.39
C TYR A 806 32.03 -3.33 -24.08
N HIS A 807 32.66 -3.76 -22.99
CA HIS A 807 32.09 -3.71 -21.63
C HIS A 807 32.43 -2.38 -20.94
N VAL A 808 31.75 -1.30 -21.33
CA VAL A 808 31.97 0.07 -20.83
C VAL A 808 30.75 0.63 -20.09
N GLY A 809 30.99 1.51 -19.13
CA GLY A 809 29.93 2.26 -18.45
C GLY A 809 29.70 3.64 -19.08
N ILE A 810 28.51 4.21 -18.88
CA ILE A 810 28.15 5.55 -19.39
C ILE A 810 29.14 6.63 -18.91
N ASN A 811 29.67 6.51 -17.69
CA ASN A 811 30.62 7.47 -17.13
C ASN A 811 31.95 7.48 -17.88
N THR A 812 32.43 6.31 -18.34
CA THR A 812 33.67 6.22 -19.13
C THR A 812 33.52 6.97 -20.45
N ILE A 813 32.35 6.92 -21.07
CA ILE A 813 32.04 7.63 -22.31
C ILE A 813 32.00 9.14 -22.07
N TYR A 814 31.37 9.60 -20.98
CA TYR A 814 31.33 11.04 -20.68
C TYR A 814 32.70 11.63 -20.35
N VAL A 815 33.56 10.89 -19.63
CA VAL A 815 34.93 11.33 -19.34
C VAL A 815 35.74 11.47 -20.64
N CYS A 816 35.70 10.47 -21.52
CA CYS A 816 36.39 10.55 -22.81
C CYS A 816 35.84 11.66 -23.71
N LEU A 817 34.52 11.87 -23.75
CA LEU A 817 33.92 12.96 -24.52
C LEU A 817 34.29 14.34 -23.97
N HIS A 818 34.42 14.48 -22.66
CA HIS A 818 34.82 15.74 -22.03
C HIS A 818 36.26 16.12 -22.40
N GLU A 819 37.18 15.16 -22.37
CA GLU A 819 38.58 15.37 -22.76
C GLU A 819 38.73 15.64 -24.26
N LEU A 820 37.98 14.93 -25.11
CA LEU A 820 37.97 15.20 -26.55
C LEU A 820 37.44 16.60 -26.88
N ARG A 821 36.46 17.11 -26.13
CA ARG A 821 36.00 18.51 -26.24
C ARG A 821 37.06 19.50 -25.79
N GLN A 822 37.83 19.17 -24.74
CA GLN A 822 38.92 20.02 -24.28
C GLN A 822 40.09 20.06 -25.29
N GLN A 823 40.36 18.97 -26.00
CA GLN A 823 41.43 18.90 -27.01
C GLN A 823 41.04 19.51 -28.37
N ALA A 824 39.75 19.58 -28.71
CA ALA A 824 39.31 19.99 -30.04
C ALA A 824 39.09 21.50 -30.25
N HIS A 825 39.18 22.37 -29.22
CA HIS A 825 38.91 23.82 -29.33
C HIS A 825 37.65 24.19 -30.16
N ILE A 826 36.58 23.38 -30.10
CA ILE A 826 35.32 23.61 -30.81
C ILE A 826 34.19 23.50 -29.78
N HIS A 827 33.35 24.53 -29.73
CA HIS A 827 32.22 24.68 -28.80
C HIS A 827 31.17 23.57 -28.92
#